data_AF-A0A246NFL2-F1
#
_entry.id   AF-A0A246NFL2-F1
#
_cell.length_a   1.000
_cell.length_b   1.000
_cell.length_c   1.000
_cell.angle_alpha   90.00
_cell.angle_beta   90.00
_cell.angle_gamma   90.00
#
_symmetry.space_group_name_H-M   'P 1'
#
loop_
_entity.id
_entity.type
_entity.pdbx_description
1 polymer ?
#
loop_
_entity_poly.entity_id
_entity_poly.type
_entity_poly.pdbx_seq_one_letter_code
_entity_poly.pdbx_strand_id
1 'polypeptide(L)'
;MIISPPLLKAKEAHETDVAWIERVMTVVDGRDFPVNIYGSWHGGIHIHHTDEGRPAEKVRAIADGTVVSLRNSSDKRDQAPLNLNADKPNSKGSDDGYVLIKHETEIGSGDEAKVVFYSLYMHLKSLAETVKEGEKVYRKDPLGTPGVVDGVNAFHFQVFCDDDNISRLTGRKTGELDISKNGRTDAVYGDIHFYLPSGTKLYDKAPENNSTSLTGLSELYTSNAPLYASMTLAQGNCTMVTRQKNTQVDEKYDLLGEPLVNADGKDYEYNLYKTAMRNYKESPSAGFELLRFGRVINTEHETLVPADAPLWMTVNYPGGKGVVNLADSSIKKFSDADFPHWTGWQLVDDDSDSDSQCNSAAIKKLQESGEFDNQCGKLICHFPFEWEKNTIDTRFSWLKMGNEEHDPMTQEDYAKFKTHAEALCFDSAELSSGSLWHFEPKAFIEHFRNCSWMSLDELASTFPKYLFYSSSGNPRTAQKQPASVYSINHTHAKSRIESHYDSLNLSIRKYIGGDKKRISFFLPQTLLETAQWRDLGGSRRLLHEWGFGRYNSVNPATEYYTVFYGRGIMQLTWAGLYKTYGEYRSFPNHSGSYTDRLHTDTPRLTAVSTHYTVHPDDGGTLFRWSPRFDPDIVAEDSYNACDSGGFYWASKVYKHKTSMNRVADDDFTADNVRLINRLVNGGSNGYYERQAHSKFIGLYLMDEVNTNTTVSVSPTGKSRIVVDLTKS
;
A
#
# COMPACT_ATOMS: atom_id res chain seq x y z
N MET A 1 -1.71 -4.55 2.08
CA MET A 1 -1.78 -4.26 3.53
C MET A 1 -2.02 -2.78 3.79
N ILE A 2 -2.90 -2.47 4.75
CA ILE A 2 -3.07 -1.13 5.32
C ILE A 2 -2.42 -1.11 6.72
N ILE A 3 -1.48 -0.18 6.97
CA ILE A 3 -0.71 -0.13 8.22
C ILE A 3 -0.49 1.30 8.74
N SER A 4 -0.35 1.45 10.06
CA SER A 4 -0.10 2.71 10.75
C SER A 4 0.88 2.59 11.91
N PRO A 5 1.47 3.71 12.35
CA PRO A 5 2.13 3.80 13.64
C PRO A 5 1.23 3.42 14.83
N PRO A 6 1.81 2.86 15.90
CA PRO A 6 1.06 2.50 17.11
C PRO A 6 0.56 3.71 17.90
N LEU A 7 1.14 4.90 17.67
CA LEU A 7 0.67 6.19 18.14
C LEU A 7 0.19 7.04 16.96
N LEU A 8 -1.00 7.63 17.07
CA LEU A 8 -1.60 8.42 16.00
C LEU A 8 -1.79 9.87 16.44
N LYS A 9 -0.96 10.76 15.89
CA LYS A 9 -1.06 12.22 16.08
C LYS A 9 -1.44 12.87 14.75
N ALA A 10 -2.10 14.02 14.83
CA ALA A 10 -2.39 14.80 13.64
C ALA A 10 -1.09 15.12 12.89
N LYS A 11 -1.14 14.93 11.57
CA LYS A 11 -0.06 15.27 10.66
C LYS A 11 -0.11 16.76 10.34
N GLU A 12 1.03 17.42 10.29
CA GLU A 12 1.09 18.84 9.90
C GLU A 12 0.95 18.98 8.37
N ALA A 13 0.48 20.14 7.90
CA ALA A 13 0.08 20.33 6.49
C ALA A 13 1.21 20.10 5.46
N HIS A 14 2.47 20.24 5.86
CA HIS A 14 3.65 20.08 4.99
C HIS A 14 4.60 18.98 5.48
N GLU A 15 4.18 18.21 6.46
CA GLU A 15 4.97 17.10 6.98
C GLU A 15 5.01 15.96 5.96
N THR A 16 6.18 15.36 5.74
CA THR A 16 6.27 14.13 4.93
C THR A 16 5.78 12.94 5.77
N ASP A 17 5.45 11.82 5.14
CA ASP A 17 5.07 10.61 5.89
C ASP A 17 6.22 10.11 6.78
N VAL A 18 7.45 10.14 6.27
CA VAL A 18 8.67 9.77 7.01
C VAL A 18 8.87 10.68 8.24
N ALA A 19 8.81 12.01 8.06
CA ALA A 19 8.97 12.95 9.17
C ALA A 19 7.86 12.78 10.23
N TRP A 20 6.63 12.49 9.78
CA TRP A 20 5.52 12.22 10.67
C TRP A 20 5.74 10.93 11.49
N ILE A 21 6.23 9.86 10.85
CA ILE A 21 6.52 8.58 11.52
C ILE A 21 7.61 8.76 12.57
N GLU A 22 8.72 9.41 12.23
CA GLU A 22 9.80 9.74 13.18
C GLU A 22 9.31 10.53 14.39
N ARG A 23 8.38 11.48 14.18
CA ARG A 23 7.81 12.28 15.27
C ARG A 23 6.84 11.49 16.15
N VAL A 24 6.07 10.55 15.61
CA VAL A 24 5.10 9.76 16.40
C VAL A 24 5.69 8.50 17.00
N MET A 25 6.86 8.07 16.53
CA MET A 25 7.61 6.90 17.03
C MET A 25 9.01 7.30 17.52
N THR A 26 9.11 8.42 18.23
CA THR A 26 10.39 8.88 18.80
C THR A 26 10.94 7.86 19.77
N VAL A 27 12.15 7.37 19.50
CA VAL A 27 12.78 6.29 20.26
C VAL A 27 13.49 6.85 21.50
N VAL A 28 13.50 6.07 22.58
CA VAL A 28 14.29 6.36 23.79
C VAL A 28 15.76 6.10 23.50
N ASP A 29 16.62 7.09 23.76
CA ASP A 29 18.07 6.98 23.57
C ASP A 29 18.65 5.69 24.20
N GLY A 30 19.40 4.91 23.41
CA GLY A 30 20.07 3.69 23.87
C GLY A 30 19.13 2.48 24.03
N ARG A 31 17.91 2.57 23.51
CA ARG A 31 16.89 1.51 23.55
C ARG A 31 16.35 1.20 22.15
N ASP A 32 17.25 1.30 21.19
CA ASP A 32 17.03 1.16 19.76
C ASP A 32 17.18 -0.29 19.28
N PHE A 33 16.79 -0.53 18.03
CA PHE A 33 17.01 -1.77 17.29
C PHE A 33 18.34 -1.68 16.50
N PRO A 34 19.04 -2.80 16.22
CA PRO A 34 18.83 -4.17 16.70
C PRO A 34 19.66 -4.55 17.94
N VAL A 35 20.50 -3.66 18.48
CA VAL A 35 21.41 -3.96 19.59
C VAL A 35 21.28 -2.90 20.68
N ASN A 36 21.21 -3.34 21.94
CA ASN A 36 21.17 -2.43 23.08
C ASN A 36 22.59 -1.94 23.47
N ILE A 37 22.66 -1.00 24.43
CA ILE A 37 23.93 -0.40 24.90
C ILE A 37 24.93 -1.38 25.54
N TYR A 38 24.55 -2.64 25.76
CA TYR A 38 25.37 -3.69 26.37
C TYR A 38 25.69 -4.83 25.40
N GLY A 39 25.50 -4.61 24.09
CA GLY A 39 25.90 -5.56 23.06
C GLY A 39 24.98 -6.79 22.91
N SER A 40 23.75 -6.74 23.43
CA SER A 40 22.74 -7.80 23.27
C SER A 40 21.73 -7.43 22.17
N TRP A 41 21.26 -8.43 21.45
CA TRP A 41 20.13 -8.28 20.51
C TRP A 41 18.91 -7.68 21.22
N HIS A 42 18.19 -6.81 20.51
CA HIS A 42 17.00 -6.12 20.99
C HIS A 42 15.93 -6.13 19.88
N GLY A 43 14.77 -6.73 20.19
CA GLY A 43 13.73 -7.08 19.22
C GLY A 43 13.00 -5.93 18.54
N GLY A 44 13.12 -4.70 19.06
CA GLY A 44 12.36 -3.55 18.59
C GLY A 44 12.85 -2.24 19.17
N ILE A 45 11.92 -1.34 19.52
CA ILE A 45 12.23 0.01 19.99
C ILE A 45 11.38 0.36 21.21
N HIS A 46 11.91 1.24 22.06
CA HIS A 46 11.11 1.88 23.11
C HIS A 46 10.61 3.23 22.62
N ILE A 47 9.29 3.42 22.51
CA ILE A 47 8.69 4.65 21.99
C ILE A 47 8.32 5.58 23.15
N HIS A 48 8.84 6.79 23.12
CA HIS A 48 8.46 7.86 24.05
C HIS A 48 6.99 8.25 23.91
N HIS A 49 6.36 8.57 25.04
CA HIS A 49 5.05 9.20 25.07
C HIS A 49 5.00 10.33 26.09
N THR A 50 4.00 11.18 25.94
CA THR A 50 3.70 12.22 26.93
C THR A 50 2.35 11.92 27.58
N ASP A 51 2.35 11.81 28.91
CA ASP A 51 1.10 11.70 29.69
C ASP A 51 0.30 13.01 29.69
N GLU A 52 0.81 14.06 29.06
CA GLU A 52 0.26 15.42 29.07
C GLU A 52 -0.93 15.61 28.11
N GLY A 53 -1.12 14.70 27.14
CA GLY A 53 -2.23 14.78 26.17
C GLY A 53 -3.61 14.65 26.80
N ARG A 54 -4.56 15.52 26.43
CA ARG A 54 -6.00 15.35 26.71
C ARG A 54 -6.80 15.26 25.40
N PRO A 55 -7.46 14.12 25.10
CA PRO A 55 -7.49 12.88 25.88
C PRO A 55 -6.14 12.17 25.92
N ALA A 56 -5.95 11.30 26.92
CA ALA A 56 -4.72 10.52 27.10
C ALA A 56 -4.37 9.74 25.84
N GLU A 57 -3.08 9.72 25.51
CA GLU A 57 -2.55 8.98 24.36
C GLU A 57 -2.90 7.49 24.47
N LYS A 58 -3.24 6.88 23.34
CA LYS A 58 -3.62 5.47 23.25
C LYS A 58 -2.65 4.76 22.32
N VAL A 59 -2.13 3.63 22.77
CA VAL A 59 -1.43 2.67 21.90
C VAL A 59 -2.49 1.94 21.09
N ARG A 60 -2.26 1.78 19.78
CA ARG A 60 -3.23 1.26 18.82
C ARG A 60 -2.64 0.14 17.97
N ALA A 61 -3.51 -0.74 17.48
CA ALA A 61 -3.13 -1.79 16.55
C ALA A 61 -2.62 -1.16 15.24
N ILE A 62 -1.46 -1.63 14.78
CA ILE A 62 -0.83 -1.11 13.55
C ILE A 62 -1.53 -1.59 12.28
N ALA A 63 -2.17 -2.75 12.35
CA ALA A 63 -2.90 -3.40 11.25
C ALA A 63 -4.02 -4.29 11.84
N ASP A 64 -4.93 -4.75 10.99
CA ASP A 64 -5.94 -5.75 11.38
C ASP A 64 -5.25 -7.05 11.82
N GLY A 65 -5.77 -7.72 12.86
CA GLY A 65 -5.15 -8.93 13.39
C GLY A 65 -5.99 -9.63 14.45
N THR A 66 -5.44 -10.72 14.99
CA THR A 66 -6.01 -11.49 16.10
C THR A 66 -5.09 -11.35 17.30
N VAL A 67 -5.65 -11.04 18.48
CA VAL A 67 -4.86 -11.03 19.72
C VAL A 67 -4.55 -12.48 20.10
N VAL A 68 -3.27 -12.86 20.13
CA VAL A 68 -2.85 -14.24 20.44
C VAL A 68 -2.41 -14.40 21.89
N SER A 69 -1.99 -13.33 22.54
CA SER A 69 -1.64 -13.33 23.96
C SER A 69 -1.70 -11.92 24.54
N LEU A 70 -2.02 -11.79 25.82
CA LEU A 70 -2.06 -10.51 26.52
C LEU A 70 -1.84 -10.68 28.02
N ARG A 71 -1.43 -9.59 28.68
CA ARG A 71 -1.41 -9.48 30.15
C ARG A 71 -1.82 -8.08 30.57
N ASN A 72 -2.71 -7.98 31.56
CA ASN A 72 -2.98 -6.71 32.22
C ASN A 72 -1.80 -6.32 33.12
N SER A 73 -1.44 -5.04 33.15
CA SER A 73 -0.40 -4.55 34.06
C SER A 73 -0.79 -4.81 35.52
N SER A 74 0.19 -5.16 36.33
CA SER A 74 0.07 -5.31 37.76
C SER A 74 0.27 -3.97 38.48
N ASP A 75 -0.32 -3.82 39.66
CA ASP A 75 -0.08 -2.66 40.54
C ASP A 75 1.28 -2.73 41.27
N LYS A 76 2.19 -3.59 40.80
CA LYS A 76 3.48 -3.90 41.45
C LYS A 76 4.69 -3.36 40.69
N ARG A 77 4.48 -2.48 39.70
CA ARG A 77 5.52 -1.87 38.87
C ARG A 77 6.78 -1.46 39.66
N ASP A 78 6.59 -0.73 40.76
CA ASP A 78 7.70 -0.16 41.54
C ASP A 78 8.31 -1.16 42.54
N GLN A 79 7.85 -2.41 42.60
CA GLN A 79 8.31 -3.47 43.49
C GLN A 79 9.14 -4.51 42.74
N ALA A 80 9.99 -5.27 43.44
CA ALA A 80 10.61 -6.45 42.88
C ALA A 80 9.53 -7.50 42.49
N PRO A 81 9.67 -8.21 41.35
CA PRO A 81 10.82 -8.18 40.45
C PRO A 81 10.75 -7.13 39.33
N LEU A 82 9.65 -6.39 39.15
CA LEU A 82 9.46 -5.43 38.05
C LEU A 82 10.32 -4.16 38.14
N ASN A 83 10.85 -3.88 39.33
CA ASN A 83 11.89 -2.89 39.58
C ASN A 83 13.18 -3.60 40.02
N LEU A 84 14.15 -3.72 39.13
CA LEU A 84 15.48 -4.31 39.43
C LEU A 84 16.23 -3.57 40.53
N ASN A 85 15.93 -2.28 40.72
CA ASN A 85 16.56 -1.41 41.70
C ASN A 85 15.60 -1.07 42.85
N ALA A 86 14.64 -1.93 43.18
CA ALA A 86 13.63 -1.68 44.23
C ALA A 86 14.22 -1.42 45.62
N ASP A 87 15.45 -1.83 45.86
CA ASP A 87 16.25 -1.56 47.05
C ASP A 87 16.80 -0.13 47.11
N LYS A 88 16.90 0.56 45.97
CA LYS A 88 17.38 1.94 45.86
C LYS A 88 16.23 2.95 46.04
N PRO A 89 16.45 4.05 46.78
CA PRO A 89 15.43 5.08 46.98
C PRO A 89 15.07 5.77 45.66
N ASN A 90 13.78 6.07 45.48
CA ASN A 90 13.22 6.75 44.31
C ASN A 90 13.38 6.02 42.96
N SER A 91 13.77 4.74 42.95
CA SER A 91 13.74 3.94 41.73
C SER A 91 12.31 3.67 41.28
N LYS A 92 12.12 3.59 39.97
CA LYS A 92 10.85 3.28 39.32
C LYS A 92 11.06 2.08 38.42
N GLY A 93 10.11 1.15 38.45
CA GLY A 93 10.18 -0.05 37.63
C GLY A 93 9.44 0.09 36.31
N SER A 94 9.18 -1.07 35.71
CA SER A 94 8.56 -1.21 34.39
C SER A 94 7.17 -1.82 34.50
N ASP A 95 6.19 -1.24 33.78
CA ASP A 95 4.87 -1.84 33.66
C ASP A 95 4.98 -3.20 32.96
N ASP A 96 4.16 -4.18 33.36
CA ASP A 96 4.24 -5.55 32.83
C ASP A 96 3.08 -5.92 31.91
N GLY A 97 2.17 -4.98 31.62
CA GLY A 97 1.08 -5.22 30.67
C GLY A 97 1.58 -5.33 29.23
N TYR A 98 1.00 -6.23 28.45
CA TYR A 98 1.33 -6.39 27.04
C TYR A 98 0.17 -6.90 26.19
N VAL A 99 0.31 -6.74 24.87
CA VAL A 99 -0.54 -7.36 23.84
C VAL A 99 0.34 -7.89 22.72
N LEU A 100 0.15 -9.15 22.35
CA LEU A 100 0.74 -9.78 21.17
C LEU A 100 -0.36 -10.03 20.13
N ILE A 101 -0.13 -9.55 18.91
CA ILE A 101 -1.09 -9.65 17.80
C ILE A 101 -0.46 -10.42 16.64
N LYS A 102 -1.20 -11.38 16.10
CA LYS A 102 -0.92 -12.06 14.83
C LYS A 102 -1.68 -11.38 13.70
N HIS A 103 -0.97 -10.99 12.66
CA HIS A 103 -1.52 -10.35 11.48
C HIS A 103 -1.49 -11.31 10.31
N GLU A 104 -2.62 -11.50 9.64
CA GLU A 104 -2.75 -12.30 8.43
C GLU A 104 -3.33 -11.40 7.35
N THR A 105 -2.56 -11.12 6.30
CA THR A 105 -2.94 -10.15 5.27
C THR A 105 -2.29 -10.46 3.92
N GLU A 106 -2.53 -9.59 2.95
CA GLU A 106 -2.05 -9.71 1.59
C GLU A 106 -1.26 -8.46 1.18
N ILE A 107 -0.15 -8.67 0.47
CA ILE A 107 0.68 -7.61 -0.11
C ILE A 107 0.66 -7.60 -1.65
N GLY A 108 -0.09 -8.51 -2.25
CA GLY A 108 -0.14 -8.79 -3.68
C GLY A 108 -1.13 -9.91 -4.01
N SER A 109 -1.15 -10.35 -5.26
CA SER A 109 -2.06 -11.39 -5.75
C SER A 109 -1.52 -12.80 -5.52
N GLY A 110 -2.39 -13.76 -5.18
CA GLY A 110 -2.03 -15.17 -5.07
C GLY A 110 -1.38 -15.55 -3.73
N ASP A 111 -1.10 -16.84 -3.54
CA ASP A 111 -0.76 -17.40 -2.23
C ASP A 111 0.62 -16.96 -1.70
N GLU A 112 1.60 -16.74 -2.58
CA GLU A 112 2.94 -16.27 -2.19
C GLU A 112 2.96 -14.81 -1.67
N ALA A 113 1.88 -14.07 -1.89
CA ALA A 113 1.69 -12.72 -1.39
C ALA A 113 0.80 -12.66 -0.13
N LYS A 114 0.36 -13.82 0.40
CA LYS A 114 -0.29 -13.93 1.71
C LYS A 114 0.77 -14.04 2.79
N VAL A 115 0.82 -13.04 3.66
CA VAL A 115 1.87 -12.86 4.66
C VAL A 115 1.30 -12.93 6.07
N VAL A 116 2.12 -13.48 6.97
CA VAL A 116 1.90 -13.48 8.41
C VAL A 116 3.06 -12.78 9.10
N PHE A 117 2.74 -11.89 10.02
CA PHE A 117 3.72 -11.26 10.91
C PHE A 117 3.06 -10.97 12.26
N TYR A 118 3.88 -10.63 13.25
CA TYR A 118 3.45 -10.36 14.60
C TYR A 118 3.85 -8.95 15.00
N SER A 119 3.03 -8.33 15.85
CA SER A 119 3.40 -7.11 16.56
C SER A 119 3.21 -7.31 18.07
N LEU A 120 4.20 -6.90 18.84
CA LEU A 120 4.19 -6.98 20.29
C LEU A 120 4.29 -5.57 20.89
N TYR A 121 3.41 -5.30 21.84
CA TYR A 121 3.31 -4.04 22.57
C TYR A 121 3.52 -4.35 24.05
N MET A 122 4.69 -4.03 24.59
CA MET A 122 5.09 -4.29 25.98
C MET A 122 5.06 -3.00 26.80
N HIS A 123 5.02 -3.14 28.13
CA HIS A 123 5.01 -2.03 29.08
C HIS A 123 3.79 -1.11 28.96
N LEU A 124 2.62 -1.69 28.75
CA LEU A 124 1.33 -1.00 28.80
C LEU A 124 0.83 -0.93 30.25
N LYS A 125 0.45 0.25 30.74
CA LYS A 125 -0.10 0.40 32.10
C LYS A 125 -1.56 -0.06 32.23
N SER A 126 -2.30 -0.08 31.13
CA SER A 126 -3.65 -0.66 31.08
C SER A 126 -4.03 -1.07 29.67
N LEU A 127 -4.88 -2.09 29.56
CA LEU A 127 -5.45 -2.55 28.31
C LEU A 127 -6.84 -1.96 28.09
N ALA A 128 -7.25 -1.82 26.83
CA ALA A 128 -8.63 -1.47 26.49
C ALA A 128 -9.57 -2.66 26.72
N GLU A 129 -10.79 -2.40 27.20
CA GLU A 129 -11.79 -3.46 27.51
C GLU A 129 -12.18 -4.33 26.30
N THR A 130 -11.95 -3.82 25.09
CA THR A 130 -12.22 -4.51 23.82
C THR A 130 -11.15 -5.52 23.44
N VAL A 131 -9.97 -5.48 24.08
CA VAL A 131 -8.84 -6.37 23.76
C VAL A 131 -8.98 -7.66 24.56
N LYS A 132 -9.12 -8.78 23.86
CA LYS A 132 -9.27 -10.12 24.44
C LYS A 132 -8.53 -11.13 23.58
N GLU A 133 -7.91 -12.11 24.22
CA GLU A 133 -7.25 -13.22 23.52
C GLU A 133 -8.24 -13.98 22.62
N GLY A 134 -7.81 -14.32 21.41
CA GLY A 134 -8.62 -14.95 20.36
C GLY A 134 -9.52 -13.99 19.57
N GLU A 135 -9.72 -12.75 20.03
CA GLU A 135 -10.59 -11.79 19.35
C GLU A 135 -9.85 -10.97 18.29
N LYS A 136 -10.62 -10.46 17.31
CA LYS A 136 -10.12 -9.56 16.28
C LYS A 136 -9.94 -8.15 16.82
N VAL A 137 -8.84 -7.53 16.42
CA VAL A 137 -8.60 -6.09 16.55
C VAL A 137 -8.35 -5.51 15.17
N TYR A 138 -8.87 -4.33 14.91
CA TYR A 138 -8.69 -3.65 13.64
C TYR A 138 -7.64 -2.57 13.75
N ARG A 139 -7.01 -2.22 12.64
CA ARG A 139 -6.09 -1.10 12.51
C ARG A 139 -6.70 0.13 13.18
N LYS A 140 -5.90 0.78 14.02
CA LYS A 140 -6.23 1.95 14.84
C LYS A 140 -7.15 1.68 16.03
N ASP A 141 -7.61 0.46 16.28
CA ASP A 141 -8.34 0.17 17.51
C ASP A 141 -7.42 0.41 18.72
N PRO A 142 -7.93 1.00 19.81
CA PRO A 142 -7.15 1.22 21.01
C PRO A 142 -6.81 -0.12 21.65
N LEU A 143 -5.53 -0.37 21.89
CA LEU A 143 -5.04 -1.54 22.62
C LEU A 143 -4.91 -1.29 24.11
N GLY A 144 -4.57 -0.05 24.48
CA GLY A 144 -4.29 0.30 25.87
C GLY A 144 -3.79 1.73 26.03
N THR A 145 -3.23 2.01 27.20
CA THR A 145 -2.47 3.26 27.44
C THR A 145 -0.99 2.92 27.61
N PRO A 146 -0.08 3.77 27.10
CA PRO A 146 1.34 3.56 27.26
C PRO A 146 1.72 3.68 28.74
N GLY A 147 2.67 2.84 29.18
CA GLY A 147 3.12 2.74 30.57
C GLY A 147 4.49 3.37 30.79
N VAL A 148 5.28 2.75 31.66
CA VAL A 148 6.60 3.23 32.08
C VAL A 148 7.60 2.09 31.94
N VAL A 149 8.82 2.42 31.53
CA VAL A 149 9.97 1.50 31.45
C VAL A 149 11.12 2.10 32.24
N ASP A 150 11.49 1.46 33.35
CA ASP A 150 12.57 1.90 34.25
C ASP A 150 12.48 3.39 34.64
N GLY A 151 11.25 3.87 34.89
CA GLY A 151 10.96 5.27 35.21
C GLY A 151 10.83 6.22 34.01
N VAL A 152 11.05 5.76 32.79
CA VAL A 152 10.86 6.53 31.56
C VAL A 152 9.45 6.31 31.03
N ASN A 153 8.75 7.39 30.66
CA ASN A 153 7.47 7.32 29.97
C ASN A 153 7.68 6.79 28.53
N ALA A 154 7.62 5.46 28.40
CA ALA A 154 7.80 4.74 27.16
C ALA A 154 7.01 3.44 27.16
N PHE A 155 6.89 2.81 25.98
CA PHE A 155 6.46 1.43 25.83
C PHE A 155 7.33 0.74 24.78
N HIS A 156 7.54 -0.56 24.89
CA HIS A 156 8.31 -1.31 23.90
C HIS A 156 7.41 -1.78 22.78
N PHE A 157 7.88 -1.64 21.53
CA PHE A 157 7.18 -2.04 20.32
C PHE A 157 8.14 -2.79 19.40
N GLN A 158 7.73 -3.97 18.95
CA GLN A 158 8.50 -4.79 18.00
C GLN A 158 7.60 -5.45 16.96
N VAL A 159 8.17 -5.68 15.78
CA VAL A 159 7.52 -6.35 14.64
C VAL A 159 8.43 -7.45 14.13
N PHE A 160 7.90 -8.65 13.95
CA PHE A 160 8.69 -9.82 13.59
C PHE A 160 7.88 -10.89 12.85
N CYS A 161 8.56 -11.83 12.20
CA CYS A 161 7.95 -12.97 11.52
C CYS A 161 8.83 -14.23 11.63
N ASP A 162 8.28 -15.38 11.25
CA ASP A 162 9.00 -16.66 11.18
C ASP A 162 9.75 -16.82 9.83
N ASP A 163 10.52 -17.90 9.72
CA ASP A 163 11.28 -18.26 8.51
C ASP A 163 10.40 -18.51 7.29
N ASP A 164 9.17 -18.99 7.49
CA ASP A 164 8.24 -19.23 6.38
C ASP A 164 7.78 -17.92 5.76
N ASN A 165 7.66 -16.85 6.55
CA ASN A 165 7.13 -15.56 6.12
C ASN A 165 8.17 -14.55 5.68
N ILE A 166 9.45 -14.66 6.08
CA ILE A 166 10.48 -13.69 5.64
C ILE A 166 10.59 -13.65 4.11
N SER A 167 10.52 -14.81 3.45
CA SER A 167 10.59 -14.90 1.99
C SER A 167 9.35 -14.34 1.31
N ARG A 168 8.18 -14.48 1.93
CA ARG A 168 6.92 -13.92 1.43
C ARG A 168 6.86 -12.41 1.59
N LEU A 169 7.42 -11.87 2.67
CA LEU A 169 7.50 -10.43 2.91
C LEU A 169 8.55 -9.77 2.01
N THR A 170 9.75 -10.35 1.92
CA THR A 170 10.89 -9.71 1.26
C THR A 170 11.14 -10.13 -0.18
N GLY A 171 10.48 -11.19 -0.65
CA GLY A 171 10.73 -11.77 -1.97
C GLY A 171 12.06 -12.53 -2.07
N ARG A 172 12.80 -12.70 -0.96
CA ARG A 172 14.11 -13.35 -0.92
C ARG A 172 14.40 -13.99 0.44
N LYS A 173 15.45 -14.81 0.50
CA LYS A 173 15.95 -15.44 1.74
C LYS A 173 17.46 -15.30 1.90
N THR A 174 18.08 -14.47 1.07
CA THR A 174 19.53 -14.26 0.98
C THR A 174 19.83 -12.78 1.16
N GLY A 175 21.03 -12.48 1.66
CA GLY A 175 21.47 -11.11 1.94
C GLY A 175 21.44 -10.17 0.73
N GLU A 176 21.72 -10.67 -0.48
CA GLU A 176 21.57 -9.93 -1.74
C GLU A 176 20.40 -10.46 -2.58
N LEU A 177 19.85 -9.59 -3.45
CA LEU A 177 18.78 -9.94 -4.39
C LEU A 177 19.35 -10.71 -5.58
N ASP A 178 18.59 -11.66 -6.11
CA ASP A 178 18.92 -12.36 -7.35
C ASP A 178 18.78 -11.43 -8.57
N ILE A 179 19.91 -10.82 -8.96
CA ILE A 179 20.02 -9.90 -10.11
C ILE A 179 20.13 -10.62 -11.47
N SER A 180 19.98 -11.95 -11.52
CA SER A 180 19.97 -12.70 -12.79
C SER A 180 18.61 -12.65 -13.50
N LYS A 181 17.55 -12.31 -12.77
CA LYS A 181 16.15 -12.29 -13.24
C LYS A 181 15.42 -11.04 -12.75
N ASN A 182 14.23 -10.79 -13.30
CA ASN A 182 13.37 -9.74 -12.75
C ASN A 182 12.82 -10.17 -11.38
N GLY A 183 12.47 -9.19 -10.55
CA GLY A 183 11.77 -9.39 -9.29
C GLY A 183 10.37 -10.00 -9.47
N ARG A 184 9.69 -10.19 -8.34
CA ARG A 184 8.39 -10.84 -8.28
C ARG A 184 7.29 -10.04 -9.00
N THR A 185 6.16 -10.66 -9.32
CA THR A 185 5.02 -10.03 -10.05
C THR A 185 3.70 -10.10 -9.29
N ASP A 186 3.62 -11.02 -8.34
CA ASP A 186 2.52 -11.18 -7.39
C ASP A 186 2.41 -9.95 -6.46
N ALA A 187 3.52 -9.51 -5.85
CA ALA A 187 3.61 -8.27 -5.09
C ALA A 187 4.47 -7.23 -5.83
N VAL A 188 3.88 -6.08 -6.15
CA VAL A 188 4.56 -4.96 -6.80
C VAL A 188 3.98 -3.67 -6.24
N TYR A 189 4.79 -2.87 -5.57
CA TYR A 189 4.38 -1.59 -4.97
C TYR A 189 5.59 -0.68 -4.77
N GLY A 190 5.33 0.57 -4.38
CA GLY A 190 6.38 1.55 -4.10
C GLY A 190 7.19 1.95 -5.33
N ASP A 191 8.47 2.19 -5.12
CA ASP A 191 9.44 2.50 -6.16
C ASP A 191 9.70 1.31 -7.08
N ILE A 192 10.11 1.60 -8.31
CA ILE A 192 10.52 0.60 -9.30
C ILE A 192 12.02 0.72 -9.52
N HIS A 193 12.73 -0.39 -9.41
CA HIS A 193 14.19 -0.41 -9.46
C HIS A 193 14.70 -1.15 -10.69
N PHE A 194 15.86 -0.72 -11.16
CA PHE A 194 16.52 -1.24 -12.35
C PHE A 194 17.96 -1.57 -12.03
N TYR A 195 18.34 -2.83 -12.24
CA TYR A 195 19.73 -3.26 -12.28
C TYR A 195 20.25 -3.11 -13.72
N LEU A 196 21.21 -2.22 -13.92
CA LEU A 196 21.90 -2.02 -15.19
C LEU A 196 23.28 -2.68 -15.10
N PRO A 197 23.57 -3.75 -15.87
CA PRO A 197 24.86 -4.43 -15.80
C PRO A 197 26.02 -3.53 -16.26
N SER A 198 27.25 -3.92 -15.93
CA SER A 198 28.44 -3.32 -16.55
C SER A 198 28.39 -3.49 -18.07
N GLY A 199 28.87 -2.50 -18.82
CA GLY A 199 28.77 -2.42 -20.28
C GLY A 199 27.48 -1.78 -20.79
N THR A 200 26.60 -1.28 -19.90
CA THR A 200 25.39 -0.57 -20.31
C THR A 200 25.73 0.76 -20.95
N LYS A 201 25.19 0.99 -22.15
CA LYS A 201 25.40 2.22 -22.93
C LYS A 201 24.35 3.29 -22.62
N LEU A 202 24.80 4.53 -22.51
CA LEU A 202 23.97 5.70 -22.28
C LEU A 202 24.20 6.75 -23.37
N TYR A 203 23.11 7.34 -23.83
CA TYR A 203 23.08 8.20 -25.01
C TYR A 203 22.66 9.64 -24.68
N ASP A 204 22.86 10.55 -25.63
CA ASP A 204 22.51 11.97 -25.52
C ASP A 204 21.00 12.23 -25.47
N LYS A 205 20.20 11.37 -26.10
CA LYS A 205 18.74 11.49 -26.20
C LYS A 205 18.08 10.14 -26.51
N ALA A 206 16.77 10.08 -26.33
CA ALA A 206 15.95 8.97 -26.84
C ALA A 206 15.85 9.02 -28.38
N PRO A 207 15.78 7.87 -29.07
CA PRO A 207 15.43 7.80 -30.49
C PRO A 207 14.11 8.48 -30.83
N GLU A 208 14.03 9.02 -32.06
CA GLU A 208 12.77 9.52 -32.60
C GLU A 208 11.71 8.42 -32.66
N ASN A 209 10.45 8.81 -32.47
CA ASN A 209 9.29 7.92 -32.53
C ASN A 209 9.34 6.70 -31.59
N ASN A 210 10.10 6.77 -30.49
CA ASN A 210 10.26 5.66 -29.54
C ASN A 210 10.79 4.38 -30.21
N SER A 211 11.66 4.50 -31.21
CA SER A 211 12.29 3.38 -31.90
C SER A 211 13.37 2.70 -31.04
N THR A 212 13.72 1.45 -31.37
CA THR A 212 14.90 0.74 -30.86
C THR A 212 16.19 1.08 -31.63
N SER A 213 16.09 1.81 -32.75
CA SER A 213 17.26 2.20 -33.55
C SER A 213 18.17 3.18 -32.82
N LEU A 214 19.47 2.88 -32.78
CA LEU A 214 20.51 3.74 -32.22
C LEU A 214 21.10 4.73 -33.24
N THR A 215 20.58 4.74 -34.47
CA THR A 215 21.11 5.59 -35.54
C THR A 215 20.91 7.06 -35.21
N GLY A 216 21.98 7.85 -35.27
CA GLY A 216 21.95 9.29 -35.00
C GLY A 216 21.97 9.66 -33.51
N LEU A 217 22.16 8.68 -32.62
CA LEU A 217 22.47 8.92 -31.22
C LEU A 217 23.99 9.03 -31.01
N SER A 218 24.39 9.87 -30.05
CA SER A 218 25.77 9.94 -29.58
C SER A 218 25.90 9.16 -28.27
N GLU A 219 26.79 8.18 -28.22
CA GLU A 219 27.14 7.50 -26.97
C GLU A 219 27.86 8.50 -26.05
N LEU A 220 27.30 8.74 -24.86
CA LEU A 220 27.89 9.62 -23.84
C LEU A 220 28.75 8.84 -22.86
N TYR A 221 28.34 7.61 -22.55
CA TYR A 221 28.98 6.79 -21.53
C TYR A 221 28.66 5.31 -21.73
N THR A 222 29.65 4.46 -21.43
CA THR A 222 29.47 3.01 -21.26
C THR A 222 29.89 2.67 -19.85
N SER A 223 29.01 2.03 -19.08
CA SER A 223 29.28 1.71 -17.69
C SER A 223 30.43 0.70 -17.56
N ASN A 224 31.36 0.96 -16.66
CA ASN A 224 32.43 0.02 -16.31
C ASN A 224 32.10 -0.84 -15.07
N ALA A 225 31.04 -0.47 -14.34
CA ALA A 225 30.48 -1.19 -13.23
C ALA A 225 28.94 -1.12 -13.27
N PRO A 226 28.22 -2.02 -12.58
CA PRO A 226 26.77 -1.98 -12.53
C PRO A 226 26.23 -0.65 -11.95
N LEU A 227 25.07 -0.23 -12.45
CA LEU A 227 24.31 0.91 -11.94
C LEU A 227 22.95 0.43 -11.42
N TYR A 228 22.46 1.05 -10.36
CA TYR A 228 21.19 0.71 -9.72
C TYR A 228 20.29 1.93 -9.73
N ALA A 229 19.31 1.95 -10.62
CA ALA A 229 18.38 3.08 -10.74
C ALA A 229 17.06 2.81 -9.99
N SER A 230 16.49 3.82 -9.35
CA SER A 230 15.17 3.78 -8.69
C SER A 230 14.28 4.87 -9.30
N MET A 231 13.08 4.49 -9.72
CA MET A 231 12.05 5.35 -10.28
C MET A 231 10.89 5.47 -9.28
N THR A 232 10.67 6.69 -8.80
CA THR A 232 9.56 7.06 -7.91
C THR A 232 8.50 7.82 -8.70
N LEU A 233 7.24 7.39 -8.63
CA LEU A 233 6.10 8.13 -9.15
C LEU A 233 5.27 8.70 -7.99
N ALA A 234 5.23 10.02 -7.87
CA ALA A 234 4.52 10.70 -6.79
C ALA A 234 3.95 12.05 -7.23
N GLN A 235 2.67 12.28 -6.96
CA GLN A 235 1.96 13.56 -7.17
C GLN A 235 2.14 14.13 -8.59
N GLY A 236 2.22 13.26 -9.61
CA GLY A 236 2.43 13.67 -10.99
C GLY A 236 3.87 13.63 -11.47
N ASN A 237 4.85 13.55 -10.56
CA ASN A 237 6.27 13.57 -10.90
C ASN A 237 6.82 12.15 -11.08
N CYS A 238 7.85 12.05 -11.91
CA CYS A 238 8.78 10.91 -11.95
C CYS A 238 10.14 11.38 -11.45
N THR A 239 10.64 10.79 -10.37
CA THR A 239 11.99 11.05 -9.86
C THR A 239 12.86 9.82 -10.11
N MET A 240 14.00 10.01 -10.78
CA MET A 240 14.98 8.96 -11.01
C MET A 240 16.23 9.22 -10.16
N VAL A 241 16.62 8.23 -9.37
CA VAL A 241 17.86 8.22 -8.59
C VAL A 241 18.74 7.08 -9.09
N THR A 242 20.05 7.28 -9.21
CA THR A 242 20.97 6.21 -9.61
C THR A 242 22.05 6.03 -8.55
N ARG A 243 22.41 4.78 -8.28
CA ARG A 243 23.45 4.39 -7.32
C ARG A 243 24.50 3.50 -7.97
N GLN A 244 25.67 3.44 -7.37
CA GLN A 244 26.73 2.48 -7.70
C GLN A 244 27.30 1.89 -6.40
N LYS A 245 27.65 0.60 -6.41
CA LYS A 245 28.26 -0.07 -5.24
C LYS A 245 29.58 0.61 -4.90
N ASN A 246 29.76 0.99 -3.63
CA ASN A 246 30.98 1.59 -3.13
C ASN A 246 32.10 0.53 -3.14
N THR A 247 33.32 0.93 -3.48
CA THR A 247 34.48 0.01 -3.60
C THR A 247 35.33 -0.08 -2.34
N GLN A 248 35.06 0.76 -1.35
CA GLN A 248 35.81 0.89 -0.09
C GLN A 248 35.00 0.41 1.12
N VAL A 249 33.69 0.64 1.09
CA VAL A 249 32.74 0.23 2.13
C VAL A 249 31.82 -0.82 1.53
N ASP A 250 31.94 -2.05 2.01
CA ASP A 250 31.09 -3.14 1.56
C ASP A 250 29.61 -2.83 1.83
N GLU A 251 28.75 -3.31 0.94
CA GLU A 251 27.29 -3.18 1.03
C GLU A 251 26.74 -1.74 0.98
N LYS A 252 27.61 -0.73 0.87
CA LYS A 252 27.23 0.66 0.63
C LYS A 252 27.01 0.94 -0.86
N TYR A 253 26.01 1.75 -1.16
CA TYR A 253 25.63 2.15 -2.51
C TYR A 253 25.53 3.67 -2.59
N ASP A 254 26.51 4.30 -3.23
CA ASP A 254 26.61 5.76 -3.32
C ASP A 254 25.67 6.31 -4.38
N LEU A 255 25.03 7.46 -4.08
CA LEU A 255 24.25 8.22 -5.04
C LEU A 255 25.16 8.80 -6.14
N LEU A 256 24.73 8.65 -7.39
CA LEU A 256 25.37 9.28 -8.54
C LEU A 256 24.59 10.52 -8.92
N GLY A 257 25.17 11.70 -8.65
CA GLY A 257 24.56 12.99 -8.95
C GLY A 257 23.26 13.26 -8.20
N GLU A 258 22.65 14.41 -8.50
CA GLU A 258 21.38 14.81 -7.90
C GLU A 258 20.19 14.02 -8.49
N PRO A 259 19.11 13.79 -7.72
CA PRO A 259 17.88 13.18 -8.22
C PRO A 259 17.33 13.90 -9.46
N LEU A 260 16.99 13.12 -10.50
CA LEU A 260 16.44 13.63 -11.75
C LEU A 260 14.91 13.69 -11.66
N VAL A 261 14.34 14.89 -11.52
CA VAL A 261 12.88 15.09 -11.46
C VAL A 261 12.33 15.45 -12.84
N ASN A 262 11.39 14.64 -13.34
CA ASN A 262 10.70 14.81 -14.62
C ASN A 262 11.66 15.00 -15.82
N ALA A 263 12.83 14.38 -15.78
CA ALA A 263 13.83 14.48 -16.85
C ALA A 263 13.27 14.03 -18.21
N ASP A 264 12.37 13.04 -18.21
CA ASP A 264 11.77 12.46 -19.41
C ASP A 264 10.35 13.00 -19.71
N GLY A 265 9.93 14.08 -19.03
CA GLY A 265 8.68 14.78 -19.32
C GLY A 265 8.01 15.39 -18.10
N LYS A 266 7.47 16.61 -18.25
CA LYS A 266 6.71 17.28 -17.20
C LYS A 266 5.42 16.54 -16.85
N ASP A 267 5.06 16.54 -15.56
CA ASP A 267 3.86 15.87 -15.04
C ASP A 267 3.82 14.39 -15.50
N TYR A 268 4.98 13.71 -15.49
CA TYR A 268 5.19 12.38 -16.09
C TYR A 268 4.09 11.38 -15.69
N GLU A 269 3.85 11.21 -14.38
CA GLU A 269 2.89 10.22 -13.86
C GLU A 269 1.46 10.51 -14.34
N TYR A 270 1.05 11.78 -14.34
CA TYR A 270 -0.30 12.15 -14.81
C TYR A 270 -0.47 11.97 -16.33
N ASN A 271 0.64 11.94 -17.06
CA ASN A 271 0.66 11.85 -18.52
C ASN A 271 0.92 10.44 -19.03
N LEU A 272 1.04 9.42 -18.16
CA LEU A 272 1.25 8.02 -18.54
C LEU A 272 0.28 7.56 -19.62
N TYR A 273 -1.02 7.84 -19.49
CA TYR A 273 -2.02 7.50 -20.52
C TYR A 273 -1.71 8.14 -21.88
N LYS A 274 -1.40 9.44 -21.91
CA LYS A 274 -1.07 10.15 -23.16
C LYS A 274 0.22 9.62 -23.79
N THR A 275 1.25 9.40 -22.97
CA THR A 275 2.52 8.84 -23.43
C THR A 275 2.32 7.43 -23.96
N ALA A 276 1.48 6.62 -23.29
CA ALA A 276 1.18 5.27 -23.69
C ALA A 276 0.52 5.20 -25.09
N MET A 277 -0.54 5.98 -25.28
CA MET A 277 -1.25 6.10 -26.57
C MET A 277 -0.35 6.61 -27.70
N ARG A 278 0.65 7.45 -27.39
CA ARG A 278 1.58 8.01 -28.38
C ARG A 278 2.67 7.02 -28.77
N ASN A 279 3.28 6.37 -27.79
CA ASN A 279 4.53 5.62 -27.95
C ASN A 279 4.32 4.11 -28.17
N TYR A 280 3.19 3.55 -27.73
CA TYR A 280 2.91 2.10 -27.81
C TYR A 280 1.58 1.85 -28.53
N LYS A 281 1.47 2.34 -29.76
CA LYS A 281 0.20 2.40 -30.51
C LYS A 281 -0.48 1.04 -30.73
N GLU A 282 0.29 -0.03 -30.77
CA GLU A 282 -0.22 -1.40 -30.98
C GLU A 282 -0.67 -2.06 -29.67
N SER A 283 -0.21 -1.57 -28.51
CA SER A 283 -0.59 -2.09 -27.19
C SER A 283 -0.53 -0.98 -26.11
N PRO A 284 -1.38 0.07 -26.17
CA PRO A 284 -1.25 1.21 -25.26
C PRO A 284 -1.40 0.83 -23.79
N SER A 285 -2.27 -0.13 -23.47
CA SER A 285 -2.48 -0.60 -22.10
C SER A 285 -1.25 -1.28 -21.50
N ALA A 286 -0.62 -2.20 -22.24
CA ALA A 286 0.68 -2.79 -21.88
C ALA A 286 1.80 -1.73 -21.82
N GLY A 287 1.78 -0.75 -22.72
CA GLY A 287 2.69 0.39 -22.70
C GLY A 287 2.53 1.28 -21.45
N PHE A 288 1.32 1.38 -20.90
CA PHE A 288 1.09 2.04 -19.62
C PHE A 288 1.80 1.29 -18.48
N GLU A 289 1.69 -0.05 -18.45
CA GLU A 289 2.42 -0.86 -17.46
C GLU A 289 3.93 -0.72 -17.64
N LEU A 290 4.44 -0.71 -18.88
CA LEU A 290 5.86 -0.50 -19.15
C LEU A 290 6.37 0.84 -18.58
N LEU A 291 5.64 1.94 -18.82
CA LEU A 291 6.01 3.26 -18.29
C LEU A 291 5.93 3.34 -16.76
N ARG A 292 5.04 2.57 -16.13
CA ARG A 292 4.82 2.61 -14.68
C ARG A 292 5.74 1.66 -13.91
N PHE A 293 5.95 0.45 -14.42
CA PHE A 293 6.61 -0.66 -13.73
C PHE A 293 7.92 -1.09 -14.37
N GLY A 294 8.34 -0.45 -15.47
CA GLY A 294 9.53 -0.85 -16.22
C GLY A 294 9.37 -2.16 -17.01
N ARG A 295 8.22 -2.83 -16.89
CA ARG A 295 7.83 -4.07 -17.57
C ARG A 295 6.31 -4.25 -17.51
N VAL A 296 5.77 -5.13 -18.37
CA VAL A 296 4.41 -5.64 -18.21
C VAL A 296 4.41 -6.63 -17.05
N ILE A 297 3.61 -6.37 -16.01
CA ILE A 297 3.51 -7.22 -14.82
C ILE A 297 2.28 -8.12 -14.86
N ASN A 298 1.23 -7.70 -15.58
CA ASN A 298 -0.01 -8.46 -15.70
C ASN A 298 -0.08 -9.22 -17.03
N THR A 299 0.84 -10.17 -17.23
CA THR A 299 0.98 -10.90 -18.51
C THR A 299 -0.20 -11.81 -18.84
N GLU A 300 -1.10 -12.05 -17.90
CA GLU A 300 -2.37 -12.77 -18.15
C GLU A 300 -3.33 -11.95 -19.03
N HIS A 301 -3.34 -10.62 -18.87
CA HIS A 301 -4.31 -9.74 -19.54
C HIS A 301 -3.70 -8.69 -20.47
N GLU A 302 -2.38 -8.52 -20.41
CA GLU A 302 -1.63 -7.52 -21.17
C GLU A 302 -0.53 -8.19 -22.01
N THR A 303 -0.37 -7.71 -23.25
CA THR A 303 0.71 -8.14 -24.14
C THR A 303 1.32 -6.93 -24.81
N LEU A 304 2.62 -6.75 -24.66
CA LEU A 304 3.37 -5.66 -25.28
C LEU A 304 3.64 -5.96 -26.75
N VAL A 305 3.30 -5.01 -27.63
CA VAL A 305 3.49 -5.13 -29.08
C VAL A 305 4.16 -3.86 -29.62
N PRO A 306 5.32 -3.98 -30.31
CA PRO A 306 6.13 -5.20 -30.41
C PRO A 306 6.72 -5.61 -29.05
N ALA A 307 7.13 -6.88 -28.90
CA ALA A 307 7.60 -7.41 -27.62
C ALA A 307 8.90 -6.73 -27.12
N ASP A 308 9.67 -6.11 -28.02
CA ASP A 308 10.89 -5.37 -27.75
C ASP A 308 10.67 -3.84 -27.66
N ALA A 309 9.42 -3.38 -27.52
CA ALA A 309 9.14 -1.95 -27.42
C ALA A 309 9.95 -1.30 -26.29
N PRO A 310 10.66 -0.19 -26.56
CA PRO A 310 11.64 0.34 -25.62
C PRO A 310 11.02 1.25 -24.56
N LEU A 311 11.71 1.38 -23.43
CA LEU A 311 11.48 2.36 -22.38
C LEU A 311 12.72 3.23 -22.24
N TRP A 312 12.79 4.32 -23.02
CA TRP A 312 13.91 5.27 -22.94
C TRP A 312 13.72 6.22 -21.76
N MET A 313 14.64 6.17 -20.80
CA MET A 313 14.62 7.02 -19.60
C MET A 313 16.02 7.58 -19.30
N THR A 314 16.07 8.75 -18.68
CA THR A 314 17.32 9.41 -18.30
C THR A 314 17.76 8.94 -16.91
N VAL A 315 19.00 8.46 -16.79
CA VAL A 315 19.62 8.07 -15.52
C VAL A 315 20.96 8.79 -15.33
N ASN A 316 21.44 8.90 -14.10
CA ASN A 316 22.77 9.43 -13.83
C ASN A 316 23.84 8.35 -14.04
N TYR A 317 25.04 8.78 -14.40
CA TYR A 317 26.25 7.96 -14.43
C TYR A 317 27.42 8.75 -13.81
N PRO A 318 28.57 8.12 -13.49
CA PRO A 318 29.70 8.85 -12.92
C PRO A 318 30.13 10.05 -13.79
N GLY A 319 29.95 11.27 -13.27
CA GLY A 319 30.31 12.51 -13.96
C GLY A 319 29.26 13.06 -14.94
N GLY A 320 28.05 12.48 -15.04
CA GLY A 320 27.01 13.00 -15.93
C GLY A 320 25.67 12.26 -15.87
N LYS A 321 24.88 12.41 -16.92
CA LYS A 321 23.58 11.74 -17.09
C LYS A 321 23.32 11.45 -18.56
N GLY A 322 22.55 10.41 -18.84
CA GLY A 322 22.25 9.98 -20.21
C GLY A 322 21.01 9.11 -20.29
N VAL A 323 20.55 8.89 -21.52
CA VAL A 323 19.32 8.13 -21.82
C VAL A 323 19.67 6.67 -22.09
N VAL A 324 18.90 5.76 -21.50
CA VAL A 324 19.06 4.30 -21.62
C VAL A 324 17.71 3.62 -21.86
N ASN A 325 17.69 2.54 -22.64
CA ASN A 325 16.49 1.72 -22.81
C ASN A 325 16.35 0.79 -21.60
N LEU A 326 15.60 1.21 -20.59
CA LEU A 326 15.35 0.39 -19.40
C LEU A 326 14.55 -0.89 -19.72
N ALA A 327 13.85 -0.98 -20.85
CA ALA A 327 13.14 -2.20 -21.25
C ALA A 327 14.08 -3.32 -21.76
N ASP A 328 15.36 -3.03 -21.99
CA ASP A 328 16.34 -4.04 -22.42
C ASP A 328 16.34 -5.27 -21.50
N SER A 329 16.37 -6.46 -22.11
CA SER A 329 16.28 -7.74 -21.37
C SER A 329 17.46 -8.02 -20.44
N SER A 330 18.61 -7.38 -20.67
CA SER A 330 19.78 -7.43 -19.78
C SER A 330 19.56 -6.64 -18.49
N ILE A 331 18.70 -5.61 -18.53
CA ILE A 331 18.33 -4.81 -17.36
C ILE A 331 17.23 -5.52 -16.59
N LYS A 332 17.44 -5.75 -15.29
CA LYS A 332 16.45 -6.44 -14.44
C LYS A 332 15.64 -5.43 -13.65
N LYS A 333 14.34 -5.72 -13.50
CA LYS A 333 13.35 -4.83 -12.89
C LYS A 333 12.83 -5.41 -11.58
N PHE A 334 12.80 -4.58 -10.55
CA PHE A 334 12.34 -4.91 -9.20
C PHE A 334 11.41 -3.81 -8.70
N SER A 335 10.82 -4.00 -7.52
CA SER A 335 10.07 -2.98 -6.81
C SER A 335 10.44 -2.98 -5.33
N ASP A 336 9.89 -2.06 -4.54
CA ASP A 336 10.07 -2.09 -3.09
C ASP A 336 9.66 -3.44 -2.49
N ALA A 337 8.71 -4.16 -3.08
CA ALA A 337 8.29 -5.51 -2.66
C ALA A 337 9.39 -6.58 -2.71
N ASP A 338 10.53 -6.30 -3.35
CA ASP A 338 11.70 -7.18 -3.42
C ASP A 338 12.78 -6.81 -2.38
N PHE A 339 12.55 -5.79 -1.54
CA PHE A 339 13.48 -5.31 -0.51
C PHE A 339 14.93 -5.14 -1.03
N PRO A 340 15.19 -4.24 -1.99
CA PRO A 340 16.48 -4.24 -2.67
C PRO A 340 17.63 -3.78 -1.79
N HIS A 341 18.69 -4.58 -1.74
CA HIS A 341 19.87 -4.31 -0.93
C HIS A 341 20.60 -3.01 -1.29
N TRP A 342 20.55 -2.58 -2.56
CA TRP A 342 21.10 -1.26 -2.96
C TRP A 342 20.30 -0.06 -2.45
N THR A 343 19.13 -0.28 -1.86
CA THR A 343 18.35 0.76 -1.15
C THR A 343 18.59 0.74 0.36
N GLY A 344 19.48 -0.15 0.83
CA GLY A 344 19.84 -0.34 2.22
C GLY A 344 19.20 -1.58 2.88
N TRP A 345 18.30 -2.33 2.25
CA TRP A 345 17.73 -3.51 2.94
C TRP A 345 18.74 -4.66 3.10
N GLN A 346 18.97 -5.11 4.33
CA GLN A 346 19.90 -6.21 4.63
C GLN A 346 19.23 -7.27 5.50
N LEU A 347 19.38 -8.54 5.11
CA LEU A 347 19.00 -9.68 5.94
C LEU A 347 20.26 -10.13 6.70
N VAL A 348 20.21 -10.07 8.03
CA VAL A 348 21.32 -10.41 8.94
C VAL A 348 20.97 -11.72 9.66
N ASP A 349 21.66 -12.79 9.28
CA ASP A 349 21.48 -14.16 9.78
C ASP A 349 22.85 -14.86 9.86
N ASP A 350 23.85 -14.11 10.34
CA ASP A 350 25.22 -14.59 10.54
C ASP A 350 25.54 -14.89 12.01
N ASP A 351 24.54 -14.74 12.90
CA ASP A 351 24.61 -15.08 14.32
C ASP A 351 23.75 -16.31 14.61
N SER A 352 24.41 -17.44 14.87
CA SER A 352 23.78 -18.77 14.90
C SER A 352 23.69 -19.37 16.29
N ASP A 353 24.22 -18.67 17.30
CA ASP A 353 24.05 -19.11 18.67
C ASP A 353 22.63 -18.80 19.18
N SER A 354 22.39 -19.12 20.45
CA SER A 354 21.10 -18.86 21.10
C SER A 354 21.26 -18.02 22.35
N ASP A 355 22.41 -17.36 22.50
CA ASP A 355 22.82 -16.68 23.72
C ASP A 355 22.49 -15.19 23.72
N SER A 356 21.72 -14.71 22.74
CA SER A 356 21.22 -13.32 22.61
C SER A 356 22.28 -12.22 22.70
N GLN A 357 23.56 -12.54 22.85
CA GLN A 357 24.65 -11.61 22.63
C GLN A 357 24.73 -11.33 21.14
N CYS A 358 24.93 -10.08 20.74
CA CYS A 358 25.10 -9.76 19.32
C CYS A 358 26.52 -10.11 18.89
N ASN A 359 26.69 -11.30 18.32
CA ASN A 359 27.95 -11.81 17.77
C ASN A 359 28.03 -11.67 16.23
N SER A 360 27.03 -11.02 15.61
CA SER A 360 27.00 -10.75 14.17
C SER A 360 28.22 -9.98 13.67
N ALA A 361 28.92 -10.58 12.70
CA ALA A 361 30.04 -9.93 12.03
C ALA A 361 29.55 -8.77 11.15
N ALA A 362 28.35 -8.88 10.56
CA ALA A 362 27.74 -7.81 9.79
C ALA A 362 27.47 -6.56 10.64
N ILE A 363 26.88 -6.72 11.83
CA ILE A 363 26.62 -5.61 12.75
C ILE A 363 27.92 -4.97 13.24
N LYS A 364 28.87 -5.79 13.70
CA LYS A 364 30.17 -5.31 14.18
C LYS A 364 30.90 -4.48 13.12
N LYS A 365 30.86 -4.93 11.87
CA LYS A 365 31.47 -4.23 10.74
C LYS A 365 30.83 -2.86 10.49
N LEU A 366 29.51 -2.75 10.56
CA LEU A 366 28.80 -1.46 10.42
C LEU A 366 29.16 -0.48 11.54
N GLN A 367 29.35 -0.98 12.76
CA GLN A 367 29.79 -0.17 13.90
C GLN A 367 31.24 0.30 13.72
N GLU A 368 32.16 -0.60 13.34
CA GLU A 368 33.57 -0.28 13.08
C GLU A 368 33.75 0.71 11.93
N SER A 369 32.89 0.66 10.90
CA SER A 369 32.92 1.61 9.78
C SER A 369 32.20 2.92 10.07
N GLY A 370 31.48 3.05 11.20
CA GLY A 370 30.67 4.21 11.54
C GLY A 370 29.42 4.40 10.66
N GLU A 371 28.94 3.34 10.02
CA GLU A 371 27.77 3.37 9.13
C GLU A 371 26.51 2.77 9.77
N PHE A 372 26.63 2.24 10.99
CA PHE A 372 25.51 1.62 11.71
C PHE A 372 24.28 2.52 11.80
N ASP A 373 24.42 3.78 12.24
CA ASP A 373 23.28 4.71 12.37
C ASP A 373 22.60 5.04 11.03
N ASN A 374 23.35 4.98 9.92
CA ASN A 374 22.80 5.22 8.59
C ASN A 374 22.03 4.00 8.04
N GLN A 375 22.29 2.81 8.60
CA GLN A 375 21.93 1.52 8.02
C GLN A 375 20.98 0.70 8.92
N CYS A 376 20.97 0.95 10.23
CA CYS A 376 20.21 0.20 11.24
C CYS A 376 18.70 0.19 10.94
N GLY A 377 18.17 1.29 10.39
CA GLY A 377 16.78 1.42 9.96
C GLY A 377 16.35 0.47 8.82
N LYS A 378 17.27 -0.26 8.17
CA LYS A 378 16.92 -1.20 7.10
C LYS A 378 17.51 -2.60 7.29
N LEU A 379 17.90 -2.91 8.53
CA LEU A 379 18.29 -4.25 8.91
C LEU A 379 17.05 -5.09 9.22
N ILE A 380 17.11 -6.36 8.83
CA ILE A 380 16.17 -7.39 9.22
C ILE A 380 17.01 -8.51 9.84
N CYS A 381 16.93 -8.65 11.16
CA CYS A 381 17.88 -9.45 11.93
C CYS A 381 17.21 -10.73 12.44
N HIS A 382 17.91 -11.85 12.30
CA HIS A 382 17.44 -13.16 12.73
C HIS A 382 18.12 -13.55 14.04
N PHE A 383 17.36 -13.62 15.14
CA PHE A 383 17.90 -13.95 16.46
C PHE A 383 16.82 -14.50 17.42
N PRO A 384 17.20 -15.09 18.57
CA PRO A 384 16.24 -15.67 19.53
C PRO A 384 15.24 -14.67 20.10
N PHE A 385 13.98 -15.09 20.24
CA PHE A 385 12.91 -14.24 20.77
C PHE A 385 13.14 -13.81 22.23
N GLU A 386 13.19 -12.50 22.46
CA GLU A 386 13.55 -11.89 23.76
C GLU A 386 12.60 -12.26 24.91
N TRP A 387 11.32 -12.53 24.60
CA TRP A 387 10.25 -12.63 25.59
C TRP A 387 9.82 -14.06 25.91
N GLU A 388 10.53 -15.07 25.39
CA GLU A 388 10.27 -16.48 25.69
C GLU A 388 10.86 -16.85 27.06
N LYS A 389 9.99 -17.25 27.98
CA LYS A 389 10.36 -17.53 29.37
C LYS A 389 11.31 -18.71 29.50
N ASN A 390 11.12 -19.76 28.70
CA ASN A 390 11.84 -21.02 28.89
C ASN A 390 13.30 -20.99 28.38
N THR A 391 13.70 -19.92 27.69
CA THR A 391 15.03 -19.78 27.08
C THR A 391 15.94 -18.79 27.78
N ILE A 392 15.52 -18.20 28.91
CA ILE A 392 16.28 -17.13 29.62
C ILE A 392 17.70 -17.57 29.98
N ASP A 393 17.88 -18.78 30.54
CA ASP A 393 19.23 -19.24 30.91
C ASP A 393 20.12 -19.45 29.69
N THR A 394 19.56 -19.96 28.58
CA THR A 394 20.26 -20.11 27.30
C THR A 394 20.70 -18.74 26.77
N ARG A 395 19.78 -17.77 26.79
CA ARG A 395 19.96 -16.42 26.24
C ARG A 395 20.81 -15.47 27.08
N PHE A 396 21.04 -15.73 28.36
CA PHE A 396 21.69 -14.70 29.20
C PHE A 396 22.72 -15.26 30.17
N SER A 397 23.00 -16.56 30.17
CA SER A 397 24.02 -17.13 31.08
C SER A 397 25.43 -16.56 30.85
N TRP A 398 25.72 -16.00 29.67
CA TRP A 398 26.99 -15.35 29.36
C TRP A 398 27.26 -14.11 30.23
N LEU A 399 26.22 -13.45 30.78
CA LEU A 399 26.37 -12.31 31.70
C LEU A 399 27.16 -12.66 32.98
N LYS A 400 27.24 -13.95 33.34
CA LYS A 400 28.05 -14.42 34.48
C LYS A 400 29.55 -14.46 34.19
N MET A 401 29.94 -14.36 32.92
CA MET A 401 31.34 -14.46 32.49
C MET A 401 32.02 -13.09 32.33
N GLY A 402 31.24 -12.03 32.10
CA GLY A 402 31.76 -10.70 31.78
C GLY A 402 32.39 -10.63 30.38
N ASN A 403 32.59 -9.41 29.88
CA ASN A 403 33.35 -9.14 28.65
C ASN A 403 33.97 -7.74 28.71
N GLU A 404 34.45 -7.19 27.58
CA GLU A 404 35.04 -5.84 27.54
C GLU A 404 34.03 -4.72 27.85
N GLU A 405 32.73 -4.97 27.69
CA GLU A 405 31.65 -4.00 27.89
C GLU A 405 31.00 -4.08 29.29
N HIS A 406 31.12 -5.21 29.99
CA HIS A 406 30.54 -5.38 31.33
C HIS A 406 31.33 -6.34 32.23
N ASP A 407 31.32 -6.04 33.53
CA ASP A 407 31.86 -6.93 34.56
C ASP A 407 30.98 -8.19 34.72
N PRO A 408 31.57 -9.35 35.09
CA PRO A 408 30.81 -10.58 35.34
C PRO A 408 29.76 -10.39 36.44
N MET A 409 28.51 -10.77 36.17
CA MET A 409 27.45 -10.76 37.16
C MET A 409 27.71 -11.79 38.27
N THR A 410 27.45 -11.39 39.52
CA THR A 410 27.40 -12.34 40.64
C THR A 410 26.21 -13.30 40.46
N GLN A 411 26.25 -14.46 41.12
CA GLN A 411 25.11 -15.39 41.12
C GLN A 411 23.84 -14.76 41.69
N GLU A 412 23.97 -13.86 42.67
CA GLU A 412 22.84 -13.14 43.27
C GLU A 412 22.23 -12.14 42.28
N ASP A 413 23.07 -11.37 41.58
CA ASP A 413 22.60 -10.39 40.60
C ASP A 413 21.99 -11.07 39.37
N TYR A 414 22.57 -12.17 38.91
CA TYR A 414 21.99 -12.98 37.85
C TYR A 414 20.62 -13.56 38.26
N ALA A 415 20.48 -14.03 39.50
CA ALA A 415 19.18 -14.50 40.00
C ALA A 415 18.13 -13.38 40.07
N LYS A 416 18.52 -12.16 40.44
CA LYS A 416 17.65 -10.97 40.39
C LYS A 416 17.24 -10.64 38.96
N PHE A 417 18.20 -10.58 38.03
CA PHE A 417 17.96 -10.38 36.60
C PHE A 417 16.99 -11.43 36.04
N LYS A 418 17.25 -12.70 36.30
CA LYS A 418 16.41 -13.80 35.83
C LYS A 418 14.98 -13.67 36.34
N THR A 419 14.80 -13.36 37.62
CA THR A 419 13.46 -13.17 38.21
C THR A 419 12.73 -11.97 37.58
N HIS A 420 13.46 -10.90 37.24
CA HIS A 420 12.91 -9.75 36.50
C HIS A 420 12.51 -10.12 35.08
N ALA A 421 13.41 -10.75 34.31
CA ALA A 421 13.14 -11.20 32.94
C ALA A 421 11.94 -12.15 32.92
N GLU A 422 11.87 -13.12 33.83
CA GLU A 422 10.74 -14.05 33.95
C GLU A 422 9.40 -13.36 34.23
N ALA A 423 9.41 -12.23 34.95
CA ALA A 423 8.20 -11.46 35.23
C ALA A 423 7.69 -10.69 34.01
N LEU A 424 8.59 -10.30 33.09
CA LEU A 424 8.24 -9.64 31.85
C LEU A 424 7.90 -10.63 30.72
N CYS A 425 8.56 -11.79 30.68
CA CYS A 425 8.32 -12.83 29.67
C CYS A 425 6.89 -13.41 29.73
N PHE A 426 6.54 -14.15 28.68
CA PHE A 426 5.30 -14.90 28.57
C PHE A 426 5.52 -16.21 27.80
N ASP A 427 4.55 -17.13 27.87
CA ASP A 427 4.57 -18.35 27.06
C ASP A 427 4.06 -17.99 25.67
N SER A 428 4.95 -18.08 24.69
CA SER A 428 4.67 -17.68 23.32
C SER A 428 4.15 -18.83 22.45
N ALA A 429 4.06 -20.05 22.99
CA ALA A 429 3.58 -21.29 22.37
C ALA A 429 4.00 -21.48 20.89
N GLU A 430 3.26 -20.87 19.96
CA GLU A 430 3.54 -20.89 18.51
C GLU A 430 4.90 -20.28 18.13
N LEU A 431 5.46 -19.37 18.94
CA LEU A 431 6.74 -18.70 18.68
C LEU A 431 7.93 -19.33 19.44
N SER A 432 7.68 -20.39 20.20
CA SER A 432 8.61 -20.88 21.25
C SER A 432 9.81 -21.69 20.76
N SER A 433 9.91 -22.00 19.46
CA SER A 433 10.86 -23.00 18.96
C SER A 433 12.08 -22.48 18.20
N GLY A 434 12.39 -21.18 18.20
CA GLY A 434 13.59 -20.72 17.49
C GLY A 434 13.88 -19.22 17.48
N SER A 435 14.77 -18.86 16.57
CA SER A 435 15.03 -17.48 16.14
C SER A 435 13.90 -16.98 15.26
N LEU A 436 13.69 -15.67 15.26
CA LEU A 436 12.67 -14.98 14.46
C LEU A 436 13.32 -13.84 13.70
N TRP A 437 12.70 -13.43 12.60
CA TRP A 437 13.14 -12.27 11.82
C TRP A 437 12.50 -11.00 12.37
N HIS A 438 13.33 -10.13 12.94
CA HIS A 438 12.94 -8.85 13.50
C HIS A 438 13.21 -7.72 12.51
N PHE A 439 12.26 -6.79 12.40
CA PHE A 439 12.39 -5.60 11.57
C PHE A 439 12.58 -4.37 12.44
N GLU A 440 13.32 -3.36 11.95
CA GLU A 440 13.23 -2.04 12.55
C GLU A 440 11.77 -1.52 12.40
N PRO A 441 11.07 -1.20 13.51
CA PRO A 441 9.63 -0.99 13.44
C PRO A 441 9.18 0.25 12.65
N LYS A 442 9.95 1.35 12.66
CA LYS A 442 9.60 2.55 11.88
C LYS A 442 9.67 2.26 10.39
N ALA A 443 10.76 1.65 9.94
CA ALA A 443 10.99 1.30 8.55
C ALA A 443 10.03 0.24 8.03
N PHE A 444 9.63 -0.74 8.87
CA PHE A 444 8.57 -1.69 8.51
C PHE A 444 7.27 -0.96 8.16
N ILE A 445 6.84 -0.02 9.00
CA ILE A 445 5.64 0.78 8.78
C ILE A 445 5.81 1.66 7.53
N GLU A 446 6.92 2.40 7.41
CA GLU A 446 7.20 3.24 6.25
C GLU A 446 7.15 2.46 4.94
N HIS A 447 7.78 1.28 4.92
CA HIS A 447 7.87 0.42 3.75
C HIS A 447 6.48 -0.04 3.30
N PHE A 448 5.71 -0.66 4.21
CA PHE A 448 4.45 -1.26 3.85
C PHE A 448 3.30 -0.27 3.67
N ARG A 449 3.44 1.00 4.10
CA ARG A 449 2.49 2.06 3.74
C ARG A 449 2.41 2.31 2.22
N ASN A 450 3.50 2.03 1.50
CA ASN A 450 3.56 2.10 0.04
C ASN A 450 2.81 0.96 -0.65
N CYS A 451 2.49 -0.13 0.06
CA CYS A 451 1.67 -1.22 -0.47
C CYS A 451 0.24 -0.72 -0.71
N SER A 452 -0.23 -0.78 -1.95
CA SER A 452 -1.60 -0.40 -2.32
C SER A 452 -2.59 -1.54 -2.23
N TRP A 453 -2.10 -2.77 -2.10
CA TRP A 453 -2.94 -3.96 -2.07
C TRP A 453 -3.81 -3.95 -0.81
N MET A 454 -5.07 -4.33 -0.92
CA MET A 454 -5.95 -4.56 0.21
C MET A 454 -6.44 -6.00 0.15
N SER A 455 -6.31 -6.73 1.26
CA SER A 455 -6.94 -8.04 1.36
C SER A 455 -8.45 -7.92 1.12
N LEU A 456 -9.10 -9.03 0.79
CA LEU A 456 -10.54 -9.05 0.59
C LEU A 456 -11.31 -8.48 1.82
N ASP A 457 -10.84 -8.75 3.04
CA ASP A 457 -11.43 -8.22 4.28
C ASP A 457 -11.17 -6.72 4.46
N GLU A 458 -9.96 -6.23 4.15
CA GLU A 458 -9.65 -4.80 4.18
C GLU A 458 -10.52 -4.03 3.16
N LEU A 459 -10.67 -4.58 1.95
CA LEU A 459 -11.49 -3.96 0.90
C LEU A 459 -12.97 -3.97 1.25
N ALA A 460 -13.50 -5.07 1.79
CA ALA A 460 -14.88 -5.15 2.27
C ALA A 460 -15.16 -4.12 3.39
N SER A 461 -14.18 -3.86 4.26
CA SER A 461 -14.28 -2.85 5.32
C SER A 461 -14.40 -1.41 4.81
N THR A 462 -14.13 -1.16 3.53
CA THR A 462 -14.37 0.14 2.89
C THR A 462 -15.86 0.40 2.60
N PHE A 463 -16.74 -0.60 2.72
CA PHE A 463 -18.19 -0.44 2.59
C PHE A 463 -18.76 0.17 3.88
N PRO A 464 -19.38 1.36 3.82
CA PRO A 464 -20.13 1.87 4.96
C PRO A 464 -21.32 0.96 5.26
N LYS A 465 -21.65 0.76 6.54
CA LYS A 465 -22.83 -0.03 6.94
C LYS A 465 -24.12 0.45 6.29
N TYR A 466 -24.27 1.77 6.13
CA TYR A 466 -25.44 2.40 5.55
C TYR A 466 -25.08 3.10 4.23
N LEU A 467 -25.56 2.53 3.13
CA LEU A 467 -25.15 2.90 1.76
C LEU A 467 -26.00 4.00 1.11
N PHE A 468 -27.03 4.49 1.81
CA PHE A 468 -28.04 5.42 1.27
C PHE A 468 -28.31 6.57 2.22
N TYR A 469 -28.57 7.76 1.65
CA TYR A 469 -28.82 8.98 2.41
C TYR A 469 -30.21 9.56 2.12
N SER A 470 -30.72 10.37 3.05
CA SER A 470 -32.04 10.98 2.92
C SER A 470 -32.18 11.83 1.65
N SER A 471 -33.30 11.71 0.94
CA SER A 471 -33.57 12.45 -0.31
C SER A 471 -33.99 13.91 -0.09
N SER A 472 -34.29 14.30 1.15
CA SER A 472 -34.48 15.68 1.61
C SER A 472 -33.85 15.91 2.99
N GLY A 473 -33.86 17.17 3.45
CA GLY A 473 -33.36 17.55 4.78
C GLY A 473 -32.03 18.32 4.79
N ASN A 474 -31.77 18.98 5.92
CA ASN A 474 -30.51 19.62 6.25
C ASN A 474 -30.28 19.51 7.77
N PRO A 475 -29.47 18.55 8.26
CA PRO A 475 -28.55 17.73 7.47
C PRO A 475 -29.22 16.56 6.73
N ARG A 476 -28.53 16.05 5.72
CA ARG A 476 -28.74 14.71 5.14
C ARG A 476 -28.19 13.66 6.09
N THR A 477 -28.92 12.56 6.27
CA THR A 477 -28.55 11.50 7.21
C THR A 477 -28.67 10.13 6.55
N ALA A 478 -27.90 9.16 7.06
CA ALA A 478 -27.97 7.77 6.62
C ALA A 478 -29.36 7.18 6.84
N GLN A 479 -29.89 6.48 5.82
CA GLN A 479 -31.13 5.72 5.93
C GLN A 479 -30.84 4.40 6.65
N LYS A 480 -31.63 4.07 7.68
CA LYS A 480 -31.42 2.88 8.52
C LYS A 480 -32.55 1.85 8.44
N GLN A 481 -33.70 2.22 7.89
CA GLN A 481 -34.91 1.39 7.91
C GLN A 481 -35.65 1.37 6.56
N PRO A 482 -36.09 0.20 6.08
CA PRO A 482 -35.86 -1.13 6.67
C PRO A 482 -34.41 -1.59 6.52
N ALA A 483 -33.87 -2.23 7.55
CA ALA A 483 -32.47 -2.70 7.58
C ALA A 483 -32.12 -3.64 6.40
N SER A 484 -33.09 -4.44 5.93
CA SER A 484 -32.93 -5.35 4.78
C SER A 484 -32.60 -4.64 3.46
N VAL A 485 -32.86 -3.34 3.36
CA VAL A 485 -32.60 -2.53 2.16
C VAL A 485 -31.41 -1.60 2.37
N TYR A 486 -31.34 -0.96 3.54
CA TYR A 486 -30.44 0.16 3.76
C TYR A 486 -29.20 -0.16 4.60
N SER A 487 -29.08 -1.39 5.10
CA SER A 487 -27.88 -1.82 5.82
C SER A 487 -27.20 -3.01 5.15
N ILE A 488 -25.87 -3.07 5.25
CA ILE A 488 -25.03 -4.19 4.83
C ILE A 488 -24.16 -4.62 6.01
N ASN A 489 -23.87 -5.92 6.12
CA ASN A 489 -22.89 -6.43 7.08
C ASN A 489 -21.56 -6.78 6.40
N HIS A 490 -20.47 -6.95 7.15
CA HIS A 490 -19.15 -7.27 6.60
C HIS A 490 -19.16 -8.49 5.67
N THR A 491 -19.83 -9.58 6.07
CA THR A 491 -19.94 -10.81 5.26
C THR A 491 -20.60 -10.55 3.91
N HIS A 492 -21.67 -9.76 3.87
CA HIS A 492 -22.33 -9.37 2.62
C HIS A 492 -21.49 -8.39 1.80
N ALA A 493 -20.72 -7.49 2.43
CA ALA A 493 -19.79 -6.62 1.71
C ALA A 493 -18.70 -7.45 1.02
N LYS A 494 -18.13 -8.41 1.74
CA LYS A 494 -17.16 -9.39 1.25
C LYS A 494 -17.70 -10.17 0.06
N SER A 495 -18.88 -10.79 0.18
CA SER A 495 -19.46 -11.60 -0.90
C SER A 495 -19.77 -10.78 -2.17
N ARG A 496 -20.01 -9.47 -2.05
CA ARG A 496 -20.30 -8.61 -3.21
C ARG A 496 -19.06 -8.27 -4.03
N ILE A 497 -17.89 -8.19 -3.40
CA ILE A 497 -16.65 -7.78 -4.06
C ILE A 497 -15.71 -8.95 -4.35
N GLU A 498 -15.92 -10.10 -3.72
CA GLU A 498 -15.07 -11.30 -3.82
C GLU A 498 -14.72 -11.69 -5.25
N SER A 499 -15.64 -11.66 -6.21
CA SER A 499 -15.32 -12.05 -7.59
C SER A 499 -14.53 -11.00 -8.39
N HIS A 500 -14.25 -9.83 -7.82
CA HIS A 500 -13.58 -8.70 -8.48
C HIS A 500 -12.44 -8.09 -7.67
N TYR A 501 -12.16 -8.59 -6.45
CA TYR A 501 -11.24 -7.93 -5.53
C TYR A 501 -9.81 -7.89 -6.08
N ASP A 502 -9.33 -8.99 -6.67
CA ASP A 502 -8.03 -9.04 -7.35
C ASP A 502 -7.97 -8.04 -8.50
N SER A 503 -8.95 -8.06 -9.40
CA SER A 503 -9.03 -7.14 -10.54
C SER A 503 -9.11 -5.67 -10.10
N LEU A 504 -9.78 -5.37 -8.98
CA LEU A 504 -9.85 -4.02 -8.43
C LEU A 504 -8.50 -3.58 -7.85
N ASN A 505 -7.80 -4.46 -7.12
CA ASN A 505 -6.45 -4.20 -6.64
C ASN A 505 -5.46 -3.97 -7.81
N LEU A 506 -5.53 -4.79 -8.87
CA LEU A 506 -4.75 -4.60 -10.09
C LEU A 506 -5.01 -3.24 -10.74
N SER A 507 -6.28 -2.84 -10.85
CA SER A 507 -6.67 -1.51 -11.35
C SER A 507 -6.15 -0.37 -10.47
N ILE A 508 -6.22 -0.51 -9.14
CA ILE A 508 -5.68 0.48 -8.19
C ILE A 508 -4.16 0.61 -8.39
N ARG A 509 -3.43 -0.50 -8.41
CA ARG A 509 -1.98 -0.53 -8.60
C ARG A 509 -1.56 0.12 -9.92
N LYS A 510 -2.28 -0.19 -11.01
CA LYS A 510 -2.01 0.33 -12.35
C LYS A 510 -2.32 1.83 -12.47
N TYR A 511 -3.49 2.30 -12.03
CA TYR A 511 -3.97 3.64 -12.38
C TYR A 511 -3.94 4.67 -11.25
N ILE A 512 -4.06 4.22 -10.00
CA ILE A 512 -4.23 5.09 -8.83
C ILE A 512 -2.92 5.23 -8.05
N GLY A 513 -2.23 4.10 -7.83
CA GLY A 513 -1.00 4.00 -7.04
C GLY A 513 -1.23 3.73 -5.55
N GLY A 514 -0.15 3.84 -4.77
CA GLY A 514 -0.11 3.55 -3.32
C GLY A 514 -0.82 4.56 -2.42
N ASP A 515 -1.11 5.74 -2.93
CA ASP A 515 -1.64 6.87 -2.17
C ASP A 515 -3.08 6.58 -1.69
N LYS A 516 -3.23 6.48 -0.36
CA LYS A 516 -4.51 6.18 0.29
C LYS A 516 -5.54 7.31 0.15
N LYS A 517 -5.11 8.57 -0.05
CA LYS A 517 -5.99 9.70 -0.35
C LYS A 517 -6.60 9.57 -1.74
N ARG A 518 -5.82 9.20 -2.77
CA ARG A 518 -6.34 8.91 -4.12
C ARG A 518 -7.36 7.77 -4.11
N ILE A 519 -7.06 6.68 -3.40
CA ILE A 519 -7.98 5.53 -3.26
C ILE A 519 -9.29 5.97 -2.57
N SER A 520 -9.21 6.87 -1.58
CA SER A 520 -10.37 7.44 -0.88
C SER A 520 -11.25 8.36 -1.72
N PHE A 521 -10.75 8.83 -2.87
CA PHE A 521 -11.57 9.48 -3.88
C PHE A 521 -12.14 8.47 -4.90
N PHE A 522 -11.37 7.45 -5.26
CA PHE A 522 -11.71 6.47 -6.29
C PHE A 522 -12.81 5.49 -5.86
N LEU A 523 -12.61 4.78 -4.73
CA LEU A 523 -13.53 3.73 -4.28
C LEU A 523 -14.98 4.20 -4.08
N PRO A 524 -15.26 5.36 -3.46
CA PRO A 524 -16.63 5.89 -3.36
C PRO A 524 -17.33 6.03 -4.72
N GLN A 525 -16.59 6.36 -5.78
CA GLN A 525 -17.17 6.46 -7.11
C GLN A 525 -17.55 5.07 -7.62
N THR A 526 -16.65 4.10 -7.48
CA THR A 526 -16.90 2.71 -7.88
C THR A 526 -18.12 2.13 -7.16
N LEU A 527 -18.20 2.33 -5.85
CA LEU A 527 -19.32 1.92 -5.01
C LEU A 527 -20.66 2.42 -5.57
N LEU A 528 -20.77 3.71 -5.89
CA LEU A 528 -22.01 4.26 -6.44
C LEU A 528 -22.30 3.79 -7.87
N GLU A 529 -21.28 3.79 -8.74
CA GLU A 529 -21.44 3.41 -10.15
C GLU A 529 -21.80 1.92 -10.33
N THR A 530 -21.37 1.04 -9.42
CA THR A 530 -21.75 -0.39 -9.44
C THR A 530 -23.05 -0.70 -8.70
N ALA A 531 -23.82 0.32 -8.33
CA ALA A 531 -24.99 0.20 -7.46
C ALA A 531 -24.67 -0.59 -6.18
N GLN A 532 -23.48 -0.37 -5.62
CA GLN A 532 -22.89 -1.02 -4.45
C GLN A 532 -22.58 -2.50 -4.64
N TRP A 533 -22.10 -2.85 -5.84
CA TRP A 533 -21.74 -4.22 -6.25
C TRP A 533 -22.87 -5.23 -6.09
N ARG A 534 -24.11 -4.80 -6.39
CA ARG A 534 -25.29 -5.66 -6.29
C ARG A 534 -25.57 -6.37 -7.61
N ASP A 535 -25.69 -7.70 -7.54
CA ASP A 535 -26.36 -8.50 -8.57
C ASP A 535 -27.76 -8.88 -8.07
N LEU A 536 -28.80 -8.40 -8.75
CA LEU A 536 -30.20 -8.76 -8.46
C LEU A 536 -30.81 -9.63 -9.56
N GLY A 537 -29.99 -10.11 -10.51
CA GLY A 537 -30.42 -10.93 -11.63
C GLY A 537 -31.24 -10.19 -12.69
N GLY A 538 -31.57 -10.89 -13.77
CA GLY A 538 -32.37 -10.37 -14.87
C GLY A 538 -31.77 -9.07 -15.44
N SER A 539 -32.58 -8.01 -15.49
CA SER A 539 -32.16 -6.69 -15.99
C SER A 539 -31.40 -5.84 -14.96
N ARG A 540 -31.09 -6.38 -13.77
CA ARG A 540 -30.34 -5.73 -12.69
C ARG A 540 -29.07 -6.50 -12.36
N ARG A 541 -28.37 -6.89 -13.42
CA ARG A 541 -27.12 -7.64 -13.38
C ARG A 541 -25.96 -6.77 -12.89
N LEU A 542 -25.01 -7.38 -12.20
CA LEU A 542 -23.80 -6.72 -11.71
C LEU A 542 -23.01 -6.06 -12.86
N LEU A 543 -22.44 -4.88 -12.60
CA LEU A 543 -21.61 -4.08 -13.52
C LEU A 543 -22.28 -3.66 -14.83
N HIS A 544 -23.57 -3.91 -14.99
CA HIS A 544 -24.35 -3.44 -16.12
C HIS A 544 -25.30 -2.33 -15.66
N GLU A 545 -25.46 -1.30 -16.49
CA GLU A 545 -26.54 -0.34 -16.32
C GLU A 545 -27.88 -1.10 -16.32
N TRP A 546 -28.63 -0.90 -15.24
CA TRP A 546 -29.90 -1.61 -15.07
C TRP A 546 -30.88 -1.26 -16.18
N GLY A 547 -31.42 -2.29 -16.83
CA GLY A 547 -32.30 -2.14 -17.99
C GLY A 547 -31.58 -2.17 -19.35
N PHE A 548 -30.24 -2.31 -19.37
CA PHE A 548 -29.45 -2.56 -20.59
C PHE A 548 -29.69 -1.50 -21.69
N GLY A 549 -29.72 -0.22 -21.27
CA GLY A 549 -29.95 0.92 -22.17
C GLY A 549 -31.31 0.94 -22.84
N ARG A 550 -32.33 0.36 -22.21
CA ARG A 550 -33.74 0.55 -22.59
C ARG A 550 -34.08 2.04 -22.54
N TYR A 551 -34.80 2.52 -23.55
CA TYR A 551 -35.29 3.89 -23.56
C TYR A 551 -36.05 4.25 -22.27
N ASN A 552 -35.73 5.40 -21.71
CA ASN A 552 -36.35 5.94 -20.50
C ASN A 552 -36.56 7.44 -20.68
N SER A 553 -37.81 7.91 -20.59
CA SER A 553 -38.15 9.33 -20.72
C SER A 553 -37.53 10.21 -19.62
N VAL A 554 -37.14 9.63 -18.48
CA VAL A 554 -36.43 10.33 -17.39
C VAL A 554 -34.94 10.49 -17.71
N ASN A 555 -34.38 9.60 -18.53
CA ASN A 555 -33.02 9.69 -19.04
C ASN A 555 -33.02 9.55 -20.58
N PRO A 556 -33.43 10.60 -21.31
CA PRO A 556 -33.62 10.52 -22.76
C PRO A 556 -32.34 10.17 -23.53
N ALA A 557 -31.16 10.35 -22.93
CA ALA A 557 -29.89 9.93 -23.53
C ALA A 557 -29.84 8.43 -23.87
N THR A 558 -30.64 7.60 -23.17
CA THR A 558 -30.84 6.16 -23.49
C THR A 558 -31.24 5.90 -24.94
N GLU A 559 -31.93 6.84 -25.57
CA GLU A 559 -32.29 6.79 -26.99
C GLU A 559 -31.07 6.72 -27.91
N TYR A 560 -29.97 7.36 -27.50
CA TYR A 560 -28.80 7.55 -28.35
C TYR A 560 -27.68 6.56 -28.05
N TYR A 561 -27.37 6.29 -26.77
CA TYR A 561 -26.31 5.32 -26.45
C TYR A 561 -26.75 3.86 -26.61
N THR A 562 -28.05 3.57 -26.49
CA THR A 562 -28.66 2.26 -26.77
C THR A 562 -27.91 1.07 -26.14
N VAL A 563 -27.25 0.23 -26.94
CA VAL A 563 -26.46 -0.96 -26.54
C VAL A 563 -25.12 -0.61 -25.87
N PHE A 564 -24.65 0.63 -26.03
CA PHE A 564 -23.46 1.19 -25.37
C PHE A 564 -23.81 1.86 -24.03
N TYR A 565 -24.70 1.22 -23.29
CA TYR A 565 -25.06 1.58 -21.90
C TYR A 565 -23.89 1.35 -20.94
N GLY A 566 -24.02 1.84 -19.70
CA GLY A 566 -22.97 1.76 -18.69
C GLY A 566 -22.48 0.33 -18.40
N ARG A 567 -21.17 0.09 -18.50
CA ARG A 567 -20.53 -1.17 -18.05
C ARG A 567 -19.27 -0.96 -17.22
N GLY A 568 -18.96 -1.92 -16.35
CA GLY A 568 -17.76 -1.91 -15.50
C GLY A 568 -17.87 -0.96 -14.30
N ILE A 569 -16.78 -0.82 -13.54
CA ILE A 569 -16.79 -0.18 -12.22
C ILE A 569 -17.02 1.34 -12.26
N MET A 570 -16.95 1.94 -13.45
CA MET A 570 -17.21 3.36 -13.67
C MET A 570 -18.25 3.62 -14.76
N GLN A 571 -19.05 2.59 -15.09
CA GLN A 571 -20.17 2.67 -16.04
C GLN A 571 -19.79 3.33 -17.38
N LEU A 572 -18.80 2.76 -18.06
CA LEU A 572 -18.37 3.17 -19.41
C LEU A 572 -19.59 3.22 -20.33
N THR A 573 -19.91 4.39 -20.87
CA THR A 573 -21.13 4.66 -21.65
C THR A 573 -20.76 5.40 -22.95
N TRP A 574 -21.55 5.20 -24.01
CA TRP A 574 -21.38 5.75 -25.37
C TRP A 574 -20.35 5.03 -26.24
N ALA A 575 -20.71 4.83 -27.52
CA ALA A 575 -19.88 4.10 -28.47
C ALA A 575 -18.48 4.74 -28.67
N GLY A 576 -18.36 6.07 -28.55
CA GLY A 576 -17.06 6.74 -28.66
C GLY A 576 -16.10 6.38 -27.51
N LEU A 577 -16.64 6.23 -26.31
CA LEU A 577 -15.84 5.89 -25.14
C LEU A 577 -15.46 4.40 -25.14
N TYR A 578 -16.40 3.52 -25.50
CA TYR A 578 -16.09 2.11 -25.75
C TYR A 578 -15.04 1.93 -26.85
N LYS A 579 -15.12 2.71 -27.94
CA LYS A 579 -14.10 2.69 -29.01
C LYS A 579 -12.72 3.05 -28.45
N THR A 580 -12.64 4.13 -27.69
CA THR A 580 -11.37 4.60 -27.11
C THR A 580 -10.80 3.57 -26.13
N TYR A 581 -11.65 2.93 -25.31
CA TYR A 581 -11.22 1.87 -24.41
C TYR A 581 -10.71 0.64 -25.17
N GLY A 582 -11.43 0.19 -26.20
CA GLY A 582 -10.99 -0.95 -27.03
C GLY A 582 -9.71 -0.67 -27.80
N GLU A 583 -9.48 0.57 -28.24
CA GLU A 583 -8.21 1.00 -28.85
C GLU A 583 -7.07 1.04 -27.83
N TYR A 584 -7.34 1.49 -26.60
CA TYR A 584 -6.36 1.47 -25.52
C TYR A 584 -5.98 0.03 -25.12
N ARG A 585 -6.95 -0.88 -25.05
CA ARG A 585 -6.74 -2.32 -24.76
C ARG A 585 -6.31 -3.15 -25.97
N SER A 586 -6.27 -2.56 -27.16
CA SER A 586 -6.01 -3.26 -28.41
C SER A 586 -6.86 -4.52 -28.58
N PHE A 587 -8.14 -4.46 -28.22
CA PHE A 587 -9.01 -5.63 -28.33
C PHE A 587 -9.11 -6.12 -29.78
N PRO A 588 -9.09 -7.44 -30.01
CA PRO A 588 -9.26 -7.98 -31.34
C PRO A 588 -10.65 -7.63 -31.89
N ASN A 589 -10.73 -7.61 -33.21
CA ASN A 589 -12.02 -7.47 -33.88
C ASN A 589 -12.92 -8.67 -33.55
N HIS A 590 -14.21 -8.38 -33.31
CA HIS A 590 -15.24 -9.39 -33.07
C HIS A 590 -15.69 -10.02 -34.38
N SER A 591 -15.97 -11.32 -34.33
CA SER A 591 -16.59 -12.06 -35.42
C SER A 591 -17.88 -12.72 -34.94
N GLY A 592 -18.93 -12.70 -35.77
CA GLY A 592 -20.24 -13.23 -35.42
C GLY A 592 -21.20 -12.20 -34.82
N SER A 593 -22.23 -12.69 -34.15
CA SER A 593 -23.28 -11.86 -33.55
C SER A 593 -22.77 -11.15 -32.29
N TYR A 594 -23.18 -9.89 -32.11
CA TYR A 594 -22.93 -9.15 -30.89
C TYR A 594 -23.97 -9.46 -29.82
N THR A 595 -23.56 -9.37 -28.57
CA THR A 595 -24.46 -9.55 -27.42
C THR A 595 -25.32 -8.31 -27.20
N ASP A 596 -26.63 -8.45 -27.38
CA ASP A 596 -27.62 -7.47 -26.92
C ASP A 596 -28.54 -8.12 -25.88
N ARG A 597 -28.29 -7.77 -24.60
CA ARG A 597 -29.02 -8.34 -23.46
C ARG A 597 -30.48 -7.88 -23.37
N LEU A 598 -30.87 -6.84 -24.09
CA LEU A 598 -32.26 -6.35 -24.09
C LEU A 598 -33.09 -6.98 -25.20
N HIS A 599 -32.50 -7.19 -26.38
CA HIS A 599 -33.16 -7.69 -27.58
C HIS A 599 -32.35 -8.82 -28.23
N THR A 600 -32.36 -10.01 -27.60
CA THR A 600 -31.56 -11.15 -28.05
C THR A 600 -31.91 -11.63 -29.46
N ASP A 601 -33.19 -11.58 -29.83
CA ASP A 601 -33.67 -12.06 -31.14
C ASP A 601 -33.54 -10.99 -32.23
N THR A 602 -33.48 -9.72 -31.84
CA THR A 602 -33.33 -8.56 -32.75
C THR A 602 -32.30 -7.56 -32.20
N PRO A 603 -31.00 -7.89 -32.22
CA PRO A 603 -29.98 -7.07 -31.58
C PRO A 603 -29.91 -5.65 -32.17
N ARG A 604 -29.78 -4.64 -31.31
CA ARG A 604 -29.52 -3.25 -31.70
C ARG A 604 -28.11 -3.08 -32.27
N LEU A 605 -27.18 -3.91 -31.81
CA LEU A 605 -25.81 -3.97 -32.35
C LEU A 605 -25.69 -5.08 -33.40
N THR A 606 -25.53 -4.68 -34.65
CA THR A 606 -25.33 -5.60 -35.78
C THR A 606 -24.08 -5.22 -36.57
N ALA A 607 -23.69 -6.10 -37.49
CA ALA A 607 -22.58 -5.84 -38.39
C ALA A 607 -22.72 -4.53 -39.18
N VAL A 608 -23.94 -4.05 -39.45
CA VAL A 608 -24.20 -2.84 -40.27
C VAL A 608 -24.79 -1.66 -39.49
N SER A 609 -25.15 -1.86 -38.22
CA SER A 609 -25.71 -0.80 -37.37
C SER A 609 -24.71 0.35 -37.15
N THR A 610 -25.25 1.58 -37.00
CA THR A 610 -24.49 2.77 -36.65
C THR A 610 -24.93 3.31 -35.30
N HIS A 611 -23.98 3.90 -34.57
CA HIS A 611 -24.19 4.33 -33.18
C HIS A 611 -23.50 5.67 -32.93
N TYR A 612 -24.08 6.47 -32.04
CA TYR A 612 -23.56 7.79 -31.72
C TYR A 612 -22.31 7.70 -30.84
N THR A 613 -21.27 8.46 -31.19
CA THR A 613 -20.02 8.54 -30.41
C THR A 613 -20.23 9.14 -29.02
N VAL A 614 -21.07 10.16 -28.91
CA VAL A 614 -21.56 10.85 -27.70
C VAL A 614 -22.96 11.41 -28.02
N HIS A 615 -23.57 12.18 -27.10
CA HIS A 615 -24.87 12.79 -27.36
C HIS A 615 -24.84 13.67 -28.63
N PRO A 616 -25.89 13.64 -29.50
CA PRO A 616 -25.91 14.45 -30.73
C PRO A 616 -25.76 15.95 -30.47
N ASP A 617 -26.39 16.47 -29.41
CA ASP A 617 -26.28 17.88 -29.01
C ASP A 617 -24.86 18.27 -28.57
N ASP A 618 -24.04 17.30 -28.17
CA ASP A 618 -22.62 17.48 -27.83
C ASP A 618 -21.70 17.28 -29.05
N GLY A 619 -22.26 17.25 -30.27
CA GLY A 619 -21.52 17.03 -31.51
C GLY A 619 -21.28 15.55 -31.84
N GLY A 620 -22.06 14.64 -31.24
CA GLY A 620 -21.99 13.21 -31.49
C GLY A 620 -22.25 12.85 -32.95
N THR A 621 -21.43 11.96 -33.50
CA THR A 621 -21.54 11.48 -34.87
C THR A 621 -21.86 10.00 -34.90
N LEU A 622 -22.64 9.57 -35.89
CA LEU A 622 -22.92 8.16 -36.13
C LEU A 622 -21.72 7.49 -36.79
N PHE A 623 -21.34 6.33 -36.28
CA PHE A 623 -20.35 5.47 -36.94
C PHE A 623 -20.72 4.00 -36.82
N ARG A 624 -20.19 3.20 -37.74
CA ARG A 624 -20.35 1.74 -37.70
C ARG A 624 -19.39 1.14 -36.66
N TRP A 625 -19.94 0.41 -35.69
CA TRP A 625 -19.14 -0.23 -34.64
C TRP A 625 -18.32 -1.42 -35.16
N SER A 626 -18.95 -2.29 -35.93
CA SER A 626 -18.33 -3.50 -36.48
C SER A 626 -17.11 -3.16 -37.37
N PRO A 627 -16.00 -3.91 -37.27
CA PRO A 627 -15.85 -5.21 -36.59
C PRO A 627 -15.23 -5.14 -35.19
N ARG A 628 -15.39 -4.05 -34.43
CA ARG A 628 -14.79 -3.93 -33.08
C ARG A 628 -15.30 -4.99 -32.10
N PHE A 629 -14.59 -5.14 -30.99
CA PHE A 629 -14.91 -6.07 -29.89
C PHE A 629 -16.37 -5.98 -29.42
N ASP A 630 -16.89 -7.05 -28.80
CA ASP A 630 -18.21 -7.05 -28.18
C ASP A 630 -18.20 -6.21 -26.88
N PRO A 631 -18.97 -5.11 -26.80
CA PRO A 631 -19.02 -4.27 -25.60
C PRO A 631 -19.35 -5.01 -24.30
N ASP A 632 -20.02 -6.16 -24.40
CA ASP A 632 -20.45 -6.93 -23.23
C ASP A 632 -19.28 -7.48 -22.39
N ILE A 633 -18.12 -7.68 -23.01
CA ILE A 633 -16.90 -8.14 -22.32
C ILE A 633 -16.45 -7.17 -21.20
N VAL A 634 -16.85 -5.89 -21.27
CA VAL A 634 -16.49 -4.88 -20.27
C VAL A 634 -17.16 -5.13 -18.92
N ALA A 635 -18.28 -5.87 -18.86
CA ALA A 635 -18.93 -6.19 -17.60
C ALA A 635 -18.90 -7.67 -17.24
N GLU A 636 -18.64 -8.56 -18.21
CA GLU A 636 -18.59 -10.02 -17.98
C GLU A 636 -17.21 -10.55 -17.62
N ASP A 637 -16.14 -9.79 -17.91
CA ASP A 637 -14.79 -10.11 -17.50
C ASP A 637 -14.37 -9.19 -16.35
N SER A 638 -13.97 -9.78 -15.21
CA SER A 638 -13.68 -9.04 -13.98
C SER A 638 -12.50 -8.08 -14.14
N TYR A 639 -11.48 -8.49 -14.91
CA TYR A 639 -10.33 -7.64 -15.22
C TYR A 639 -10.78 -6.43 -16.05
N ASN A 640 -11.46 -6.65 -17.17
CA ASN A 640 -11.93 -5.58 -18.05
C ASN A 640 -12.91 -4.62 -17.34
N ALA A 641 -13.75 -5.14 -16.45
CA ALA A 641 -14.67 -4.32 -15.67
C ALA A 641 -13.95 -3.34 -14.74
N CYS A 642 -12.88 -3.78 -14.08
CA CYS A 642 -12.08 -2.93 -13.21
C CYS A 642 -11.13 -2.02 -14.00
N ASP A 643 -10.44 -2.59 -14.97
CA ASP A 643 -9.50 -1.90 -15.85
C ASP A 643 -10.18 -0.77 -16.65
N SER A 644 -11.43 -0.93 -17.11
CA SER A 644 -12.17 0.15 -17.79
C SER A 644 -12.38 1.37 -16.89
N GLY A 645 -12.58 1.16 -15.59
CA GLY A 645 -12.74 2.24 -14.61
C GLY A 645 -11.42 2.97 -14.33
N GLY A 646 -10.32 2.22 -14.22
CA GLY A 646 -8.99 2.80 -14.10
C GLY A 646 -8.55 3.55 -15.37
N PHE A 647 -8.81 2.98 -16.54
CA PHE A 647 -8.67 3.66 -17.84
C PHE A 647 -9.47 4.96 -17.86
N TYR A 648 -10.74 4.95 -17.45
CA TYR A 648 -11.57 6.15 -17.42
C TYR A 648 -10.94 7.22 -16.53
N TRP A 649 -10.48 6.83 -15.34
CA TRP A 649 -9.82 7.73 -14.39
C TRP A 649 -8.55 8.37 -14.96
N ALA A 650 -7.70 7.58 -15.62
CA ALA A 650 -6.44 8.04 -16.20
C ALA A 650 -6.64 8.87 -17.48
N SER A 651 -7.64 8.51 -18.30
CA SER A 651 -7.90 9.15 -19.60
C SER A 651 -8.79 10.39 -19.52
N LYS A 652 -9.54 10.58 -18.41
CA LYS A 652 -10.47 11.70 -18.28
C LYS A 652 -9.75 13.05 -18.43
N VAL A 653 -10.27 13.87 -19.34
CA VAL A 653 -9.78 15.22 -19.59
C VAL A 653 -10.48 16.24 -18.69
N TYR A 654 -9.70 17.08 -18.01
CA TYR A 654 -10.13 18.23 -17.24
C TYR A 654 -9.11 19.37 -17.40
N LYS A 655 -9.59 20.59 -17.67
CA LYS A 655 -8.74 21.77 -17.94
C LYS A 655 -7.62 21.46 -18.96
N HIS A 656 -7.96 20.79 -20.06
CA HIS A 656 -7.04 20.36 -21.13
C HIS A 656 -5.95 19.34 -20.73
N LYS A 657 -5.97 18.83 -19.49
CA LYS A 657 -5.05 17.81 -18.99
C LYS A 657 -5.79 16.50 -18.71
N THR A 658 -5.09 15.37 -18.80
CA THR A 658 -5.63 14.05 -18.44
C THR A 658 -5.31 13.70 -16.99
N SER A 659 -5.96 12.65 -16.51
CA SER A 659 -5.85 12.05 -15.18
C SER A 659 -6.59 12.80 -14.08
N MET A 660 -7.53 12.08 -13.45
CA MET A 660 -8.23 12.54 -12.25
C MET A 660 -7.35 12.50 -10.99
N ASN A 661 -6.19 11.83 -11.01
CA ASN A 661 -5.22 11.91 -9.91
C ASN A 661 -4.81 13.36 -9.63
N ARG A 662 -4.82 14.24 -10.64
CA ARG A 662 -4.56 15.68 -10.47
C ARG A 662 -5.50 16.36 -9.48
N VAL A 663 -6.76 15.93 -9.43
CA VAL A 663 -7.75 16.45 -8.47
C VAL A 663 -7.62 15.74 -7.13
N ALA A 664 -7.31 14.44 -7.17
CA ALA A 664 -7.15 13.64 -5.95
C ALA A 664 -5.89 14.02 -5.14
N ASP A 665 -4.88 14.59 -5.80
CA ASP A 665 -3.65 15.07 -5.17
C ASP A 665 -3.78 16.45 -4.54
N ASP A 666 -4.84 17.20 -4.85
CA ASP A 666 -5.25 18.38 -4.07
C ASP A 666 -5.76 17.96 -2.67
N ASP A 667 -6.25 18.91 -1.88
CA ASP A 667 -6.75 18.65 -0.52
C ASP A 667 -7.96 17.71 -0.51
N PHE A 668 -8.04 16.84 0.51
CA PHE A 668 -9.18 15.93 0.71
C PHE A 668 -10.40 16.68 1.27
N THR A 669 -11.09 17.43 0.40
CA THR A 669 -12.21 18.32 0.76
C THR A 669 -13.51 17.93 0.08
N ALA A 670 -14.64 18.37 0.64
CA ALA A 670 -15.96 18.17 0.03
C ALA A 670 -16.06 18.79 -1.38
N ASP A 671 -15.35 19.89 -1.65
CA ASP A 671 -15.37 20.54 -2.96
C ASP A 671 -14.57 19.75 -4.00
N ASN A 672 -13.45 19.12 -3.61
CA ASN A 672 -12.72 18.22 -4.49
C ASN A 672 -13.47 16.89 -4.71
N VAL A 673 -14.17 16.35 -3.70
CA VAL A 673 -15.09 15.21 -3.88
C VAL A 673 -16.20 15.57 -4.87
N ARG A 674 -16.75 16.80 -4.78
CA ARG A 674 -17.76 17.31 -5.72
C ARG A 674 -17.20 17.42 -7.15
N LEU A 675 -15.96 17.89 -7.30
CA LEU A 675 -15.31 17.99 -8.61
C LEU A 675 -15.13 16.60 -9.23
N ILE A 676 -14.63 15.63 -8.47
CA ILE A 676 -14.50 14.24 -8.92
C ILE A 676 -15.85 13.64 -9.31
N ASN A 677 -16.89 13.82 -8.49
CA ASN A 677 -18.25 13.37 -8.83
C ASN A 677 -18.74 13.99 -10.16
N ARG A 678 -18.48 15.28 -10.39
CA ARG A 678 -18.85 15.92 -11.67
C ARG A 678 -18.10 15.30 -12.85
N LEU A 679 -16.82 14.98 -12.69
CA LEU A 679 -16.01 14.36 -13.73
C LEU A 679 -16.47 12.93 -14.03
N VAL A 680 -16.97 12.19 -13.04
CA VAL A 680 -17.52 10.84 -13.22
C VAL A 680 -18.91 10.89 -13.86
N ASN A 681 -19.89 11.58 -13.25
CA ASN A 681 -21.31 11.41 -13.57
C ASN A 681 -22.08 12.75 -13.69
N GLY A 682 -21.43 13.85 -14.05
CA GLY A 682 -22.09 15.17 -14.19
C GLY A 682 -22.51 15.85 -12.87
N GLY A 683 -22.47 15.14 -11.74
CA GLY A 683 -22.37 15.69 -10.39
C GLY A 683 -23.63 15.71 -9.52
N SER A 684 -24.80 15.33 -10.02
CA SER A 684 -26.05 15.27 -9.22
C SER A 684 -26.33 13.87 -8.66
N ASN A 685 -26.07 12.82 -9.44
CA ASN A 685 -26.42 11.44 -9.09
C ASN A 685 -25.55 10.92 -7.92
N GLY A 686 -26.21 10.47 -6.84
CA GLY A 686 -25.56 9.95 -5.64
C GLY A 686 -24.62 10.96 -4.96
N TYR A 687 -24.85 12.27 -5.13
CA TYR A 687 -23.92 13.31 -4.64
C TYR A 687 -23.64 13.19 -3.14
N TYR A 688 -24.67 12.99 -2.32
CA TYR A 688 -24.54 12.96 -0.86
C TYR A 688 -23.91 11.65 -0.38
N GLU A 689 -24.24 10.54 -1.03
CA GLU A 689 -23.62 9.24 -0.79
C GLU A 689 -22.13 9.29 -1.12
N ARG A 690 -21.72 9.84 -2.27
CA ARG A 690 -20.29 9.99 -2.63
C ARG A 690 -19.52 10.81 -1.61
N GLN A 691 -20.11 11.90 -1.11
CA GLN A 691 -19.51 12.70 -0.03
C GLN A 691 -19.34 11.90 1.26
N ALA A 692 -20.40 11.20 1.68
CA ALA A 692 -20.38 10.39 2.89
C ALA A 692 -19.38 9.23 2.79
N HIS A 693 -19.42 8.49 1.68
CA HIS A 693 -18.54 7.35 1.41
C HIS A 693 -17.09 7.81 1.29
N SER A 694 -16.79 8.94 0.65
CA SER A 694 -15.44 9.51 0.64
C SER A 694 -14.95 9.81 2.06
N LYS A 695 -15.74 10.45 2.92
CA LYS A 695 -15.29 10.72 4.31
C LYS A 695 -15.15 9.44 5.13
N PHE A 696 -16.05 8.47 4.98
CA PHE A 696 -15.97 7.15 5.64
C PHE A 696 -14.69 6.41 5.22
N ILE A 697 -14.48 6.24 3.90
CA ILE A 697 -13.32 5.52 3.35
C ILE A 697 -12.03 6.26 3.67
N GLY A 698 -12.01 7.59 3.59
CA GLY A 698 -10.87 8.41 3.98
C GLY A 698 -10.48 8.20 5.44
N LEU A 699 -11.46 8.20 6.35
CA LEU A 699 -11.23 7.86 7.75
C LEU A 699 -10.77 6.41 7.93
N TYR A 700 -11.21 5.47 7.11
CA TYR A 700 -10.78 4.08 7.21
C TYR A 700 -9.39 3.83 6.63
N LEU A 701 -8.98 4.50 5.55
CA LEU A 701 -7.70 4.24 4.86
C LEU A 701 -6.55 5.12 5.35
N MET A 702 -6.84 6.36 5.79
CA MET A 702 -5.81 7.28 6.30
C MET A 702 -5.64 7.17 7.82
N ASP A 703 -4.74 7.97 8.38
CA ASP A 703 -4.32 7.90 9.79
C ASP A 703 -5.17 8.75 10.76
N GLU A 704 -6.19 9.47 10.26
CA GLU A 704 -7.10 10.24 11.11
C GLU A 704 -7.86 9.30 12.07
N VAL A 705 -7.79 9.60 13.37
CA VAL A 705 -8.55 8.91 14.41
C VAL A 705 -9.87 9.64 14.63
N ASN A 706 -10.98 8.92 14.56
CA ASN A 706 -12.29 9.44 14.90
C ASN A 706 -12.97 8.49 15.89
N THR A 707 -13.27 9.00 17.09
CA THR A 707 -13.95 8.25 18.15
C THR A 707 -15.46 8.48 18.15
N ASN A 708 -15.97 9.40 17.33
CA ASN A 708 -17.40 9.63 17.19
C ASN A 708 -18.01 8.58 16.25
N THR A 709 -19.26 8.22 16.50
CA THR A 709 -20.05 7.36 15.60
C THR A 709 -20.51 8.08 14.33
N THR A 710 -20.40 9.41 14.30
CA THR A 710 -20.77 10.24 13.15
C THR A 710 -19.82 11.42 12.97
N VAL A 711 -19.73 11.95 11.75
CA VAL A 711 -19.00 13.19 11.45
C VAL A 711 -19.81 14.08 10.51
N SER A 712 -19.71 15.40 10.67
CA SER A 712 -20.40 16.35 9.78
C SER A 712 -19.52 16.75 8.61
N VAL A 713 -20.09 16.75 7.40
CA VAL A 713 -19.49 17.31 6.19
C VAL A 713 -20.39 18.43 5.70
N SER A 714 -19.81 19.59 5.37
CA SER A 714 -20.54 20.79 4.93
C SER A 714 -20.04 21.24 3.55
N PRO A 715 -20.56 20.65 2.46
CA PRO A 715 -20.14 21.05 1.12
C PRO A 715 -20.67 22.44 0.75
N THR A 716 -19.86 23.22 0.02
CA THR A 716 -20.19 24.60 -0.35
C THR A 716 -21.46 24.68 -1.20
N GLY A 717 -22.46 25.42 -0.71
CA GLY A 717 -23.73 25.65 -1.40
C GLY A 717 -24.64 24.41 -1.49
N LYS A 718 -24.45 23.41 -0.63
CA LYS A 718 -25.28 22.20 -0.53
C LYS A 718 -25.68 21.93 0.93
N SER A 719 -26.69 21.08 1.14
CA SER A 719 -27.05 20.60 2.49
C SER A 719 -25.85 19.97 3.21
N ARG A 720 -25.76 20.21 4.52
CA ARG A 720 -24.84 19.50 5.42
C ARG A 720 -25.17 18.01 5.42
N ILE A 721 -24.18 17.17 5.65
CA ILE A 721 -24.31 15.71 5.73
C ILE A 721 -23.81 15.28 7.11
N VAL A 722 -24.57 14.41 7.79
CA VAL A 722 -24.08 13.67 8.96
C VAL A 722 -23.71 12.27 8.48
N VAL A 723 -22.42 12.04 8.33
CA VAL A 723 -21.83 10.79 7.88
C VAL A 723 -21.88 9.79 9.03
N ASP A 724 -22.38 8.58 8.79
CA ASP A 724 -22.38 7.50 9.77
C ASP A 724 -21.08 6.70 9.61
N LEU A 725 -20.37 6.47 10.71
CA LEU A 725 -19.04 5.85 10.71
C LEU A 725 -19.09 4.38 11.14
N THR A 726 -20.28 3.78 11.24
CA THR A 726 -20.42 2.35 11.53
C THR A 726 -19.90 1.54 10.34
N LYS A 727 -18.90 0.69 10.60
CA LYS A 727 -18.40 -0.31 9.63
C LYS A 727 -19.50 -1.34 9.35
N SER A 728 -19.55 -1.85 8.11
CA SER A 728 -20.46 -2.94 7.72
C SER A 728 -20.26 -4.16 8.61
#